data_AF-A0A7C3FMC0-F1
#
_entry.id   AF-A0A7C3FMC0-F1
#
_cell.length_a   1.000
_cell.length_b   1.000
_cell.length_c   1.000
_cell.angle_alpha   90.00
_cell.angle_beta   90.00
_cell.angle_gamma   90.00
#
_symmetry.space_group_name_H-M   'P 1'
#
loop_
_entity.id
_entity.type
_entity.pdbx_description
1 polymer ?
#
loop_
_entity_poly.entity_id
_entity_poly.type
_entity_poly.pdbx_seq_one_letter_code
_entity_poly.pdbx_strand_id
1 'polypeptide(L)'
;MTGEETRRDNLFDLSQALVLCPPELSGPAKKAIIMLVEEVEKRSRIRWEIATQWPVSDVPVIAVGPASALEDFAGEYTSELLADGETTAPEGYRIRVKLRKGVPAIFVVGNDARGVLFGVGHLLRTLRIRQGSIRLPANLNVTTAPRYQLRGHQLGYRDKTNSYCGWDLPQWEQYIRDLVVFGANAIELIPPRSDDKLDSVHFPLPPLEMMAGMSRIADEYGIDVWIWYPAMDEDYTDPAIVESALKERREVFERLPRIDAVFVPGGDPGWTRPKVLMAFMEKQAALLRRFHPRAQMWISPQGFTQEWMEEFIGILEQESPDWLTGVVHGPWIHMTLAHFRELIPEKYPIRNYPDITHTISCQYPVPDWDIAYALTEGREPINPRPIGQATIFKQMQDHVIGFITYSEGCNDDVNKCVWSRLGWDPDAQVIDILREYSRYFIGERYTDDFAQGLLALERNWEGPLAVNAGVYTTLRQFQDMEASASPRDLKNWRFLQALYRAYYDAYTRSRLLYEMALEEQAMAQLRQASQKGSLVALDEAERILDLAVNQPIATDWRTRIFQLAEALFQSIHMQLSVKFYQAQSEVRGANLDGIDYPLNNRPWLKERFAEIRKMGEEADRLKAIEEILDWTNPGPGGFYDDLGASFSSPHLVKGLDYKQDPAFLQSPMRRYPYWKDPRPIRFSWRGYTGSLNDAPFQMRYTGLDPEARYKVRVVYSDLSPMVRIRLEANEGIEVHPWIHKPVPREPLEFDIPPEATWGGELTLTWYREPGHGGSGVGCEVSEVWLLKSTLTPL
;
A
#
# COMPACT_ATOMS: atom_id res chain seq x y z
N MET A 1 21.39 48.07 -4.35
CA MET A 1 21.90 46.88 -5.07
C MET A 1 21.71 45.70 -4.13
N THR A 2 20.85 44.71 -4.30
CA THR A 2 19.90 44.24 -5.34
C THR A 2 18.96 43.34 -4.51
N GLY A 3 17.66 43.64 -4.35
CA GLY A 3 16.67 43.37 -5.38
C GLY A 3 16.10 41.95 -5.30
N GLU A 4 15.79 41.42 -4.10
CA GLU A 4 14.87 40.28 -3.95
C GLU A 4 13.43 40.83 -3.89
N GLU A 5 12.92 41.26 -5.04
CA GLU A 5 11.47 41.27 -5.25
C GLU A 5 11.04 39.82 -5.44
N THR A 6 10.28 39.31 -4.48
CA THR A 6 9.39 38.15 -4.62
C THR A 6 8.80 38.12 -6.02
N ARG A 7 9.16 37.12 -6.84
CA ARG A 7 8.47 36.83 -8.11
C ARG A 7 6.99 36.59 -7.79
N ARG A 8 6.15 37.61 -7.94
CA ARG A 8 4.72 37.40 -8.09
C ARG A 8 4.55 36.67 -9.42
N ASP A 9 4.17 35.40 -9.37
CA ASP A 9 3.76 34.68 -10.56
C ASP A 9 2.71 35.53 -11.28
N ASN A 10 3.06 36.01 -12.48
CA ASN A 10 2.12 36.72 -13.32
C ASN A 10 1.05 35.70 -13.76
N LEU A 11 -0.22 35.97 -13.46
CA LEU A 11 -1.34 35.06 -13.74
C LEU A 11 -2.24 35.67 -14.81
N PHE A 12 -2.58 34.88 -15.82
CA PHE A 12 -3.63 35.20 -16.76
C PHE A 12 -5.00 34.80 -16.22
N ASP A 13 -5.98 35.66 -16.42
CA ASP A 13 -7.39 35.37 -16.15
C ASP A 13 -8.03 34.67 -17.35
N LEU A 14 -8.54 33.46 -17.11
CA LEU A 14 -9.21 32.60 -18.09
C LEU A 14 -10.70 32.45 -17.76
N SER A 15 -11.25 33.26 -16.87
CA SER A 15 -12.65 33.17 -16.43
C SER A 15 -13.65 33.43 -17.55
N GLN A 16 -13.22 34.06 -18.65
CA GLN A 16 -14.02 34.28 -19.87
C GLN A 16 -13.43 33.56 -21.08
N ALA A 17 -12.64 32.51 -20.85
CA ALA A 17 -12.01 31.79 -21.94
C ALA A 17 -13.02 31.02 -22.79
N LEU A 18 -12.66 30.85 -24.06
CA LEU A 18 -13.30 29.95 -25.01
C LEU A 18 -12.37 28.76 -25.27
N VAL A 19 -12.92 27.55 -25.30
CA VAL A 19 -12.18 26.35 -25.68
C VAL A 19 -12.34 26.14 -27.18
N LEU A 20 -11.23 26.22 -27.92
CA LEU A 20 -11.18 26.02 -29.36
C LEU A 20 -10.67 24.62 -29.67
N CYS A 21 -11.37 23.85 -30.51
CA CYS A 21 -10.91 22.55 -30.95
C CYS A 21 -11.24 22.29 -32.43
N PRO A 22 -10.54 21.35 -33.10
CA PRO A 22 -10.89 20.95 -34.46
C PRO A 22 -12.35 20.46 -34.57
N PRO A 23 -13.03 20.70 -35.71
CA PRO A 23 -14.45 20.34 -35.88
C PRO A 23 -14.72 18.83 -35.86
N GLU A 24 -13.77 18.02 -36.35
CA GLU A 24 -13.96 16.58 -36.56
C GLU A 24 -13.33 15.71 -35.45
N LEU A 25 -13.21 16.22 -34.21
CA LEU A 25 -12.70 15.43 -33.09
C LEU A 25 -13.65 14.28 -32.71
N SER A 26 -13.08 13.11 -32.47
CA SER A 26 -13.80 11.90 -32.04
C SER A 26 -13.03 11.15 -30.94
N GLY A 27 -13.71 10.18 -30.31
CA GLY A 27 -13.10 9.29 -29.31
C GLY A 27 -12.42 10.02 -28.15
N PRO A 28 -11.20 9.59 -27.73
CA PRO A 28 -10.52 10.13 -26.56
C PRO A 28 -10.25 11.63 -26.63
N ALA A 29 -9.91 12.16 -27.82
CA ALA A 29 -9.63 13.58 -27.99
C ALA A 29 -10.87 14.44 -27.72
N LYS A 30 -12.05 14.01 -28.19
CA LYS A 30 -13.33 14.68 -27.89
C LYS A 30 -13.67 14.60 -26.41
N LYS A 31 -13.47 13.43 -25.80
CA LYS A 31 -13.68 13.23 -24.35
C LYS A 31 -12.77 14.10 -23.50
N ALA A 32 -11.53 14.35 -23.92
CA ALA A 32 -10.62 15.27 -23.24
C ALA A 32 -11.18 16.71 -23.17
N ILE A 33 -11.78 17.21 -24.26
CA ILE A 33 -12.42 18.54 -24.28
C ILE A 33 -13.60 18.60 -23.30
N ILE A 34 -14.44 17.57 -23.31
CA ILE A 34 -15.59 17.46 -22.39
C ILE A 34 -15.11 17.45 -20.93
N MET A 35 -14.11 16.62 -20.62
CA MET A 35 -13.50 16.55 -19.30
C MET A 35 -12.95 17.91 -18.86
N LEU A 36 -12.23 18.63 -19.74
CA LEU A 36 -11.70 19.97 -19.43
C LEU A 36 -12.82 20.92 -18.97
N VAL A 37 -13.90 21.02 -19.76
CA VAL A 37 -15.01 21.94 -19.47
C VAL A 37 -15.76 21.53 -18.21
N GLU A 38 -16.07 20.24 -18.05
CA GLU A 38 -16.82 19.73 -16.90
C GLU A 38 -16.04 19.85 -15.59
N GLU A 39 -14.74 19.51 -15.57
CA GLU A 39 -13.92 19.61 -14.36
C GLU A 39 -13.70 21.07 -13.93
N VAL A 40 -13.60 21.99 -14.90
CA VAL A 40 -13.54 23.44 -14.64
C VAL A 40 -14.88 23.96 -14.13
N GLU A 41 -16.00 23.61 -14.75
CA GLU A 41 -17.34 24.02 -14.33
C GLU A 41 -17.64 23.53 -12.90
N LYS A 42 -17.36 22.26 -12.61
CA LYS A 42 -17.55 21.66 -11.28
C LYS A 42 -16.80 22.41 -10.17
N ARG A 43 -15.62 22.96 -10.47
CA ARG A 43 -14.77 23.67 -9.49
C ARG A 43 -15.08 25.16 -9.41
N SER A 44 -15.32 25.80 -10.54
CA SER A 44 -15.44 27.26 -10.66
C SER A 44 -16.87 27.79 -10.74
N ARG A 45 -17.85 26.97 -11.16
CA ARG A 45 -19.19 27.38 -11.63
C ARG A 45 -19.17 28.25 -12.90
N ILE A 46 -18.06 28.26 -13.63
CA ILE A 46 -17.93 28.89 -14.94
C ILE A 46 -17.87 27.77 -15.97
N ARG A 47 -18.72 27.84 -16.97
CA ARG A 47 -18.71 26.92 -18.11
C ARG A 47 -18.11 27.63 -19.31
N TRP A 48 -16.97 27.14 -19.78
CA TRP A 48 -16.39 27.63 -21.04
C TRP A 48 -17.20 27.14 -22.24
N GLU A 49 -17.37 28.01 -23.23
CA GLU A 49 -17.95 27.64 -24.51
C GLU A 49 -16.93 26.86 -25.34
N ILE A 50 -17.40 25.82 -26.04
CA ILE A 50 -16.59 25.06 -27.00
C ILE A 50 -16.90 25.62 -28.40
N ALA A 51 -15.88 26.05 -29.13
CA ALA A 51 -16.03 26.48 -30.52
C ALA A 51 -15.02 25.80 -31.43
N THR A 52 -15.29 25.89 -32.74
CA THR A 52 -14.45 25.35 -33.82
C THR A 52 -13.82 26.45 -34.68
N GLN A 53 -14.09 27.72 -34.35
CA GLN A 53 -13.56 28.88 -35.04
C GLN A 53 -13.03 29.89 -34.04
N TRP A 54 -11.94 30.56 -34.40
CA TRP A 54 -11.34 31.60 -33.56
C TRP A 54 -12.34 32.75 -33.32
N PRO A 55 -12.44 33.26 -32.08
CA PRO A 55 -13.33 34.37 -31.79
C PRO A 55 -12.84 35.66 -32.47
N VAL A 56 -13.81 36.48 -32.87
CA VAL A 56 -13.58 37.85 -33.36
C VAL A 56 -13.32 38.81 -32.19
N SER A 57 -13.93 38.53 -31.03
CA SER A 57 -13.71 39.27 -29.79
C SER A 57 -12.36 38.95 -29.17
N ASP A 58 -11.79 39.93 -28.45
CA ASP A 58 -10.53 39.79 -27.74
C ASP A 58 -10.76 39.08 -26.39
N VAL A 59 -11.07 37.78 -26.43
CA VAL A 59 -11.26 36.89 -25.26
C VAL A 59 -10.14 35.85 -25.16
N PRO A 60 -9.80 35.37 -23.95
CA PRO A 60 -8.84 34.27 -23.80
C PRO A 60 -9.25 33.04 -24.59
N VAL A 61 -8.30 32.36 -25.22
CA VAL A 61 -8.56 31.12 -25.98
C VAL A 61 -7.73 29.98 -25.41
N ILE A 62 -8.35 28.82 -25.24
CA ILE A 62 -7.69 27.56 -24.91
C ILE A 62 -7.87 26.63 -26.12
N ALA A 63 -6.88 26.60 -26.99
CA ALA A 63 -6.89 25.86 -28.23
C ALA A 63 -6.31 24.45 -27.99
N VAL A 64 -7.12 23.41 -28.19
CA VAL A 64 -6.80 22.03 -27.80
C VAL A 64 -7.05 21.09 -28.98
N GLY A 65 -6.04 20.29 -29.33
CA GLY A 65 -6.17 19.31 -30.42
C GLY A 65 -4.90 18.52 -30.66
N PRO A 66 -4.96 17.48 -31.51
CA PRO A 66 -3.79 16.71 -31.89
C PRO A 66 -2.88 17.51 -32.84
N ALA A 67 -1.59 17.22 -32.82
CA ALA A 67 -0.60 17.83 -33.70
C ALA A 67 -0.93 17.62 -35.19
N SER A 68 -1.54 16.49 -35.54
CA SER A 68 -1.98 16.19 -36.91
C SER A 68 -3.07 17.12 -37.44
N ALA A 69 -3.79 17.82 -36.57
CA ALA A 69 -4.85 18.76 -36.92
C ALA A 69 -4.49 20.21 -36.53
N LEU A 70 -3.19 20.50 -36.32
CA LEU A 70 -2.74 21.77 -35.78
C LEU A 70 -3.20 22.97 -36.62
N GLU A 71 -3.18 22.85 -37.95
CA GLU A 71 -3.62 23.92 -38.86
C GLU A 71 -5.09 24.31 -38.66
N ASP A 72 -5.93 23.38 -38.21
CA ASP A 72 -7.38 23.59 -38.04
C ASP A 72 -7.71 24.46 -36.83
N PHE A 73 -6.84 24.52 -35.82
CA PHE A 73 -7.12 25.23 -34.56
C PHE A 73 -6.02 26.21 -34.12
N ALA A 74 -4.80 26.16 -34.66
CA ALA A 74 -3.71 27.04 -34.24
C ALA A 74 -3.81 28.48 -34.78
N GLY A 75 -4.56 28.71 -35.88
CA GLY A 75 -4.79 30.03 -36.43
C GLY A 75 -3.49 30.74 -36.87
N GLU A 76 -3.29 31.99 -36.44
CA GLU A 76 -2.09 32.77 -36.78
C GLU A 76 -0.78 32.21 -36.18
N TYR A 77 -0.90 31.29 -35.22
CA TYR A 77 0.24 30.67 -34.52
C TYR A 77 0.70 29.35 -35.16
N THR A 78 0.05 28.89 -36.23
CA THR A 78 0.35 27.59 -36.88
C THR A 78 1.83 27.45 -37.25
N SER A 79 2.40 28.42 -37.97
CA SER A 79 3.81 28.33 -38.39
C SER A 79 4.79 28.35 -37.22
N GLU A 80 4.48 29.10 -36.16
CA GLU A 80 5.30 29.14 -34.95
C GLU A 80 5.25 27.80 -34.21
N LEU A 81 4.05 27.23 -34.04
CA LEU A 81 3.87 25.96 -33.34
C LEU A 81 4.40 24.76 -34.15
N LEU A 82 4.33 24.78 -35.49
CA LEU A 82 4.98 23.75 -36.32
C LEU A 82 6.52 23.79 -36.22
N ALA A 83 7.09 24.96 -35.98
CA ALA A 83 8.54 25.13 -35.82
C ALA A 83 9.02 24.92 -34.36
N ASP A 84 8.10 24.79 -33.40
CA ASP A 84 8.38 24.61 -31.98
C ASP A 84 8.83 23.17 -31.69
N GLY A 85 9.80 23.00 -30.80
CA GLY A 85 10.38 21.70 -30.47
C GLY A 85 9.33 20.70 -29.99
N GLU A 86 9.19 19.59 -30.70
CA GLU A 86 8.26 18.50 -30.41
C GLU A 86 8.99 17.32 -29.77
N THR A 87 8.31 16.65 -28.83
CA THR A 87 8.57 15.24 -28.60
C THR A 87 7.75 14.46 -29.62
N THR A 88 8.29 13.42 -30.23
CA THR A 88 7.54 12.52 -31.14
C THR A 88 7.07 11.25 -30.43
N ALA A 89 7.32 11.13 -29.13
CA ALA A 89 6.94 9.95 -28.36
C ALA A 89 5.39 9.86 -28.24
N PRO A 90 4.81 8.66 -28.32
CA PRO A 90 3.38 8.44 -28.08
C PRO A 90 2.94 9.04 -26.74
N GLU A 91 1.68 9.46 -26.67
CA GLU A 91 1.05 10.08 -25.50
C GLU A 91 1.68 11.43 -25.06
N GLY A 92 2.73 11.91 -25.74
CA GLY A 92 3.37 13.19 -25.47
C GLY A 92 2.51 14.39 -25.83
N TYR A 93 2.82 15.54 -25.22
CA TYR A 93 2.15 16.80 -25.50
C TYR A 93 3.05 18.02 -25.26
N ARG A 94 2.59 19.17 -25.77
CA ARG A 94 3.12 20.48 -25.46
C ARG A 94 2.03 21.45 -25.02
N ILE A 95 2.37 22.32 -24.08
CA ILE A 95 1.55 23.45 -23.65
C ILE A 95 2.32 24.76 -23.88
N ARG A 96 1.69 25.70 -24.57
CA ARG A 96 2.26 27.02 -24.87
C ARG A 96 1.27 28.12 -24.52
N VAL A 97 1.77 29.18 -23.90
CA VAL A 97 1.03 30.42 -23.69
C VAL A 97 1.56 31.47 -24.65
N LYS A 98 0.68 32.01 -25.49
CA LYS A 98 0.94 33.12 -26.42
C LYS A 98 0.02 34.28 -26.11
N LEU A 99 0.27 35.42 -26.75
CA LEU A 99 -0.57 36.62 -26.63
C LEU A 99 -1.11 37.00 -28.00
N ARG A 100 -2.42 37.21 -28.06
CA ARG A 100 -3.16 37.75 -29.20
C ARG A 100 -3.69 39.12 -28.80
N LYS A 101 -3.10 40.20 -29.33
CA LYS A 101 -3.46 41.59 -28.97
C LYS A 101 -3.51 41.85 -27.45
N GLY A 102 -2.59 41.23 -26.70
CA GLY A 102 -2.51 41.35 -25.23
C GLY A 102 -3.41 40.39 -24.44
N VAL A 103 -4.22 39.57 -25.11
CA VAL A 103 -5.08 38.54 -24.48
C VAL A 103 -4.44 37.15 -24.65
N PRO A 104 -4.48 36.28 -23.63
CA PRO A 104 -3.78 34.99 -23.68
C PRO A 104 -4.45 33.98 -24.63
N ALA A 105 -3.62 33.30 -25.41
CA ALA A 105 -3.95 32.12 -26.22
C ALA A 105 -3.11 30.94 -25.73
N ILE A 106 -3.77 29.93 -25.16
CA ILE A 106 -3.16 28.74 -24.59
C ILE A 106 -3.34 27.60 -25.58
N PHE A 107 -2.25 26.95 -25.96
CA PHE A 107 -2.25 25.80 -26.86
C PHE A 107 -1.95 24.54 -26.06
N VAL A 108 -2.81 23.53 -26.16
CA VAL A 108 -2.57 22.17 -25.68
C VAL A 108 -2.54 21.27 -26.91
N VAL A 109 -1.33 20.89 -27.32
CA VAL A 109 -1.12 20.10 -28.55
C VAL A 109 -0.61 18.73 -28.17
N GLY A 110 -1.42 17.70 -28.39
CA GLY A 110 -1.05 16.30 -28.15
C GLY A 110 -0.46 15.65 -29.39
N ASN A 111 0.49 14.75 -29.23
CA ASN A 111 1.06 13.99 -30.35
C ASN A 111 0.05 13.02 -30.98
N ASP A 112 -0.87 12.52 -30.16
CA ASP A 112 -1.98 11.64 -30.52
C ASP A 112 -3.20 11.93 -29.63
N ALA A 113 -4.26 11.12 -29.76
CA ALA A 113 -5.49 11.31 -28.99
C ALA A 113 -5.28 11.22 -27.46
N ARG A 114 -4.36 10.37 -26.98
CA ARG A 114 -4.00 10.29 -25.56
C ARG A 114 -3.11 11.46 -25.14
N GLY A 115 -2.22 11.92 -26.02
CA GLY A 115 -1.46 13.15 -25.80
C GLY A 115 -2.35 14.36 -25.55
N VAL A 116 -3.48 14.47 -26.28
CA VAL A 116 -4.49 15.51 -26.01
C VAL A 116 -5.09 15.34 -24.61
N LEU A 117 -5.47 14.11 -24.26
CA LEU A 117 -6.05 13.78 -22.95
C LEU A 117 -5.11 14.12 -21.79
N PHE A 118 -3.83 13.73 -21.86
CA PHE A 118 -2.85 14.00 -20.81
C PHE A 118 -2.40 15.47 -20.79
N GLY A 119 -2.37 16.15 -21.94
CA GLY A 119 -2.13 17.59 -21.99
C GLY A 119 -3.24 18.37 -21.30
N VAL A 120 -4.51 17.97 -21.50
CA VAL A 120 -5.65 18.51 -20.74
C VAL A 120 -5.49 18.22 -19.24
N GLY A 121 -5.10 17.00 -18.86
CA GLY A 121 -4.83 16.64 -17.48
C GLY A 121 -3.78 17.55 -16.83
N HIS A 122 -2.66 17.80 -17.52
CA HIS A 122 -1.62 18.72 -17.05
C HIS A 122 -2.17 20.15 -16.88
N LEU A 123 -2.92 20.65 -17.86
CA LEU A 123 -3.54 21.98 -17.76
C LEU A 123 -4.44 22.06 -16.52
N LEU A 124 -5.32 21.08 -16.31
CA LEU A 124 -6.19 21.00 -15.14
C LEU A 124 -5.43 21.01 -13.82
N ARG A 125 -4.33 20.25 -13.70
CA ARG A 125 -3.46 20.27 -12.51
C ARG A 125 -2.78 21.63 -12.31
N THR A 126 -2.55 22.38 -13.38
CA THR A 126 -1.83 23.67 -13.36
C THR A 126 -2.76 24.87 -13.08
N LEU A 127 -4.03 24.78 -13.46
CA LEU A 127 -4.99 25.86 -13.24
C LEU A 127 -5.14 26.22 -11.75
N ARG A 128 -5.33 27.51 -11.49
CA ARG A 128 -5.68 28.09 -10.20
C ARG A 128 -7.19 28.35 -10.21
N ILE A 129 -7.96 27.36 -9.77
CA ILE A 129 -9.43 27.37 -9.87
C ILE A 129 -10.03 27.72 -8.51
N ARG A 130 -10.87 28.76 -8.50
CA ARG A 130 -11.75 29.12 -7.39
C ARG A 130 -13.16 29.34 -7.92
N GLN A 131 -14.14 29.42 -7.03
CA GLN A 131 -15.48 29.81 -7.44
C GLN A 131 -15.44 31.20 -8.11
N GLY A 132 -15.92 31.29 -9.34
CA GLY A 132 -15.96 32.51 -10.14
C GLY A 132 -14.60 33.00 -10.67
N SER A 133 -13.51 32.23 -10.54
CA SER A 133 -12.19 32.64 -11.05
C SER A 133 -11.37 31.46 -11.52
N ILE A 134 -10.79 31.58 -12.72
CA ILE A 134 -9.89 30.60 -13.30
C ILE A 134 -8.63 31.32 -13.77
N ARG A 135 -7.47 30.94 -13.23
CA ARG A 135 -6.20 31.59 -13.55
C ARG A 135 -5.11 30.60 -13.94
N LEU A 136 -4.16 31.05 -14.76
CA LEU A 136 -3.03 30.24 -15.24
C LEU A 136 -1.72 31.02 -15.14
N PRO A 137 -0.59 30.40 -14.75
CA PRO A 137 0.73 31.03 -14.83
C PRO A 137 1.08 31.47 -16.25
N ALA A 138 1.45 32.74 -16.40
CA ALA A 138 1.70 33.37 -17.70
C ALA A 138 2.93 32.81 -18.43
N ASN A 139 3.87 32.24 -17.68
CA ASN A 139 5.11 31.67 -18.18
C ASN A 139 5.03 30.15 -18.39
N LEU A 140 3.83 29.55 -18.39
CA LEU A 140 3.69 28.12 -18.62
C LEU A 140 4.21 27.74 -20.01
N ASN A 141 5.22 26.86 -20.03
CA ASN A 141 5.85 26.37 -21.24
C ASN A 141 6.31 24.92 -21.00
N VAL A 142 5.63 23.95 -21.62
CA VAL A 142 5.79 22.52 -21.32
C VAL A 142 5.94 21.74 -22.61
N THR A 143 6.95 20.89 -22.75
CA THR A 143 7.01 19.82 -23.75
C THR A 143 7.43 18.56 -23.01
N THR A 144 6.61 17.51 -23.04
CA THR A 144 6.88 16.31 -22.23
C THR A 144 6.14 15.08 -22.78
N ALA A 145 6.68 13.90 -22.47
CA ALA A 145 6.12 12.59 -22.81
C ALA A 145 6.43 11.62 -21.65
N PRO A 146 5.65 10.55 -21.47
CA PRO A 146 5.86 9.63 -20.36
C PRO A 146 7.14 8.80 -20.55
N ARG A 147 7.83 8.49 -19.44
CA ARG A 147 8.96 7.54 -19.42
C ARG A 147 8.50 6.10 -19.65
N TYR A 148 7.47 5.66 -18.92
CA TYR A 148 6.98 4.27 -18.97
C TYR A 148 5.75 4.16 -19.85
N GLN A 149 5.69 3.11 -20.67
CA GLN A 149 4.60 2.89 -21.62
C GLN A 149 3.30 2.47 -20.92
N LEU A 150 3.40 1.73 -19.81
CA LEU A 150 2.25 1.26 -19.04
C LEU A 150 2.21 1.91 -17.66
N ARG A 151 1.10 2.58 -17.35
CA ARG A 151 0.90 3.31 -16.08
C ARG A 151 -0.54 3.11 -15.66
N GLY A 152 -0.80 2.12 -14.80
CA GLY A 152 -2.16 1.81 -14.39
C GLY A 152 -2.32 1.39 -12.95
N HIS A 153 -3.57 1.15 -12.58
CA HIS A 153 -3.98 0.76 -11.24
C HIS A 153 -5.10 -0.27 -11.32
N GLN A 154 -5.09 -1.24 -10.40
CA GLN A 154 -6.20 -2.16 -10.26
C GLN A 154 -7.42 -1.46 -9.62
N LEU A 155 -8.59 -1.63 -10.24
CA LEU A 155 -9.88 -1.08 -9.85
C LEU A 155 -10.87 -2.23 -9.66
N GLY A 156 -10.66 -3.02 -8.60
CA GLY A 156 -11.45 -4.21 -8.33
C GLY A 156 -12.84 -3.91 -7.77
N TYR A 157 -13.89 -4.17 -8.54
CA TYR A 157 -15.27 -4.18 -8.04
C TYR A 157 -15.61 -5.59 -7.51
N ARG A 158 -15.41 -5.82 -6.20
CA ARG A 158 -15.62 -7.12 -5.52
C ARG A 158 -15.89 -6.96 -4.02
N ASP A 159 -16.47 -7.97 -3.36
CA ASP A 159 -16.84 -7.96 -1.91
C ASP A 159 -15.63 -7.85 -0.95
N LYS A 160 -14.39 -7.77 -1.47
CA LYS A 160 -13.15 -7.62 -0.68
C LYS A 160 -12.80 -6.18 -0.36
N THR A 161 -13.10 -5.27 -1.28
CA THR A 161 -12.59 -3.90 -1.23
C THR A 161 -13.25 -3.07 -0.14
N ASN A 162 -12.49 -2.15 0.46
CA ASN A 162 -12.99 -1.29 1.54
C ASN A 162 -13.78 -0.06 1.04
N SER A 163 -13.99 0.11 -0.27
CA SER A 163 -14.83 1.18 -0.84
C SER A 163 -15.40 0.91 -2.23
N TYR A 164 -14.60 0.33 -3.14
CA TYR A 164 -14.92 0.23 -4.57
C TYR A 164 -16.22 -0.51 -4.89
N CYS A 165 -16.56 -1.55 -4.12
CA CYS A 165 -17.81 -2.28 -4.29
C CYS A 165 -19.07 -1.43 -4.12
N GLY A 166 -18.99 -0.29 -3.43
CA GLY A 166 -20.11 0.63 -3.26
C GLY A 166 -20.27 1.66 -4.38
N TRP A 167 -19.38 1.69 -5.38
CA TRP A 167 -19.35 2.79 -6.35
C TRP A 167 -20.19 2.52 -7.59
N ASP A 168 -20.98 3.51 -7.99
CA ASP A 168 -21.73 3.48 -9.24
C ASP A 168 -20.88 3.89 -10.47
N LEU A 169 -21.44 3.74 -11.68
CA LEU A 169 -20.74 4.08 -12.91
C LEU A 169 -20.33 5.57 -13.01
N PRO A 170 -21.16 6.56 -12.62
CA PRO A 170 -20.74 7.95 -12.50
C PRO A 170 -19.53 8.17 -11.58
N GLN A 171 -19.51 7.52 -10.41
CA GLN A 171 -18.37 7.57 -9.50
C GLN A 171 -17.12 6.96 -10.13
N TRP A 172 -17.26 5.81 -10.81
CA TRP A 172 -16.15 5.20 -11.56
C TRP A 172 -15.63 6.08 -12.68
N GLU A 173 -16.51 6.70 -13.47
CA GLU A 173 -16.10 7.64 -14.52
C GLU A 173 -15.31 8.81 -13.92
N GLN A 174 -15.79 9.40 -12.83
CA GLN A 174 -15.06 10.46 -12.14
C GLN A 174 -13.69 9.98 -11.65
N TYR A 175 -13.61 8.79 -11.06
CA TYR A 175 -12.35 8.26 -10.54
C TYR A 175 -11.35 7.94 -11.65
N ILE A 176 -11.80 7.36 -12.76
CA ILE A 176 -10.97 7.11 -13.94
C ILE A 176 -10.44 8.44 -14.51
N ARG A 177 -11.29 9.47 -14.62
CA ARG A 177 -10.84 10.83 -15.01
C ARG A 177 -9.77 11.37 -14.06
N ASP A 178 -9.95 11.20 -12.76
CA ASP A 178 -8.99 11.66 -11.75
C ASP A 178 -7.61 10.99 -11.93
N LEU A 179 -7.58 9.68 -12.21
CA LEU A 179 -6.33 8.95 -12.49
C LEU A 179 -5.69 9.38 -13.82
N VAL A 180 -6.51 9.57 -14.87
CA VAL A 180 -6.07 10.09 -16.17
C VAL A 180 -5.46 11.47 -16.04
N VAL A 181 -6.06 12.35 -15.23
CA VAL A 181 -5.52 13.68 -14.94
C VAL A 181 -4.11 13.59 -14.36
N PHE A 182 -3.73 12.51 -13.69
CA PHE A 182 -2.37 12.28 -13.17
C PHE A 182 -1.46 11.45 -14.10
N GLY A 183 -1.97 10.98 -15.24
CA GLY A 183 -1.19 10.33 -16.29
C GLY A 183 -1.37 8.82 -16.38
N ALA A 184 -2.33 8.22 -15.66
CA ALA A 184 -2.66 6.81 -15.82
C ALA A 184 -3.26 6.54 -17.22
N ASN A 185 -2.80 5.49 -17.89
CA ASN A 185 -3.27 5.07 -19.21
C ASN A 185 -3.88 3.66 -19.24
N ALA A 186 -3.92 2.96 -18.10
CA ALA A 186 -4.52 1.65 -17.97
C ALA A 186 -5.28 1.48 -16.64
N ILE A 187 -6.31 0.64 -16.67
CA ILE A 187 -6.99 0.12 -15.47
C ILE A 187 -7.02 -1.41 -15.53
N GLU A 188 -6.96 -2.06 -14.37
CA GLU A 188 -7.11 -3.51 -14.28
C GLU A 188 -8.37 -3.89 -13.49
N LEU A 189 -9.24 -4.66 -14.12
CA LEU A 189 -10.53 -5.08 -13.57
C LEU A 189 -10.44 -6.50 -13.02
N ILE A 190 -11.40 -6.85 -12.17
CA ILE A 190 -11.56 -8.19 -11.59
C ILE A 190 -12.82 -8.83 -12.19
N PRO A 191 -12.76 -10.11 -12.63
CA PRO A 191 -13.92 -10.80 -13.18
C PRO A 191 -15.00 -11.04 -12.11
N PRO A 192 -16.26 -11.30 -12.53
CA PRO A 192 -17.36 -11.59 -11.60
C PRO A 192 -17.07 -12.76 -10.66
N ARG A 193 -16.42 -13.82 -11.16
CA ARG A 193 -15.96 -14.95 -10.34
C ARG A 193 -14.52 -14.72 -9.90
N SER A 194 -14.34 -14.59 -8.59
CA SER A 194 -13.05 -14.47 -7.91
C SER A 194 -13.05 -15.31 -6.63
N ASP A 195 -12.07 -15.14 -5.74
CA ASP A 195 -12.03 -15.78 -4.42
C ASP A 195 -12.94 -15.11 -3.36
N ASP A 196 -13.84 -14.22 -3.80
CA ASP A 196 -14.78 -13.47 -2.96
C ASP A 196 -16.22 -13.96 -3.08
N LYS A 197 -17.11 -13.39 -2.25
CA LYS A 197 -18.54 -13.59 -2.41
C LYS A 197 -19.00 -13.04 -3.77
N LEU A 198 -19.91 -13.77 -4.41
CA LEU A 198 -20.50 -13.40 -5.71
C LEU A 198 -21.35 -12.13 -5.65
N ASP A 199 -21.84 -11.77 -4.46
CA ASP A 199 -22.71 -10.62 -4.23
C ASP A 199 -22.35 -9.91 -2.92
N SER A 200 -22.71 -8.63 -2.83
CA SER A 200 -22.47 -7.77 -1.68
C SER A 200 -23.63 -6.80 -1.49
N VAL A 201 -23.94 -6.51 -0.23
CA VAL A 201 -24.94 -5.48 0.14
C VAL A 201 -24.63 -4.09 -0.40
N HIS A 202 -23.36 -3.86 -0.76
CA HIS A 202 -22.89 -2.58 -1.28
C HIS A 202 -23.02 -2.46 -2.80
N PHE A 203 -23.18 -3.57 -3.53
CA PHE A 203 -23.15 -3.56 -4.99
C PHE A 203 -24.31 -2.74 -5.58
N PRO A 204 -24.06 -1.59 -6.26
CA PRO A 204 -25.11 -0.88 -6.98
C PRO A 204 -25.53 -1.60 -8.27
N LEU A 205 -24.69 -2.47 -8.83
CA LEU A 205 -24.96 -3.27 -10.03
C LEU A 205 -24.37 -4.69 -9.90
N PRO A 206 -24.90 -5.67 -10.64
CA PRO A 206 -24.24 -6.98 -10.77
C PRO A 206 -22.79 -6.85 -11.29
N PRO A 207 -21.84 -7.64 -10.80
CA PRO A 207 -20.42 -7.49 -11.15
C PRO A 207 -20.11 -7.46 -12.65
N LEU A 208 -20.76 -8.32 -13.46
CA LEU A 208 -20.53 -8.33 -14.92
C LEU A 208 -21.07 -7.06 -15.60
N GLU A 209 -22.19 -6.52 -15.13
CA GLU A 209 -22.76 -5.28 -15.66
C GLU A 209 -21.87 -4.08 -15.32
N MET A 210 -21.38 -4.03 -14.07
CA MET A 210 -20.42 -3.02 -13.65
C MET A 210 -19.13 -3.10 -14.47
N MET A 211 -18.54 -4.29 -14.59
CA MET A 211 -17.30 -4.52 -15.34
C MET A 211 -17.43 -4.09 -16.82
N ALA A 212 -18.56 -4.42 -17.47
CA ALA A 212 -18.83 -3.99 -18.84
C ALA A 212 -18.99 -2.46 -18.94
N GLY A 213 -19.63 -1.82 -17.96
CA GLY A 213 -19.75 -0.37 -17.87
C GLY A 213 -18.40 0.34 -17.68
N MET A 214 -17.54 -0.19 -16.81
CA MET A 214 -16.17 0.33 -16.60
C MET A 214 -15.31 0.16 -17.86
N SER A 215 -15.40 -0.99 -18.54
CA SER A 215 -14.72 -1.23 -19.82
C SER A 215 -15.19 -0.24 -20.91
N ARG A 216 -16.49 0.06 -20.98
CA ARG A 216 -17.01 1.11 -21.88
C ARG A 216 -16.46 2.49 -21.56
N ILE A 217 -16.48 2.88 -20.28
CA ILE A 217 -15.93 4.16 -19.84
C ILE A 217 -14.47 4.26 -20.27
N ALA A 218 -13.66 3.23 -19.97
CA ALA A 218 -12.26 3.20 -20.36
C ALA A 218 -12.06 3.36 -21.87
N ASP A 219 -12.86 2.68 -22.70
CA ASP A 219 -12.79 2.81 -24.16
C ASP A 219 -13.08 4.24 -24.66
N GLU A 220 -14.05 4.93 -24.07
CA GLU A 220 -14.39 6.31 -24.45
C GLU A 220 -13.21 7.29 -24.21
N TYR A 221 -12.43 7.09 -23.14
CA TYR A 221 -11.21 7.85 -22.85
C TYR A 221 -9.96 7.22 -23.49
N GLY A 222 -10.11 6.10 -24.18
CA GLY A 222 -9.01 5.35 -24.77
C GLY A 222 -8.03 4.82 -23.74
N ILE A 223 -8.48 4.43 -22.55
CA ILE A 223 -7.68 3.84 -21.46
C ILE A 223 -7.65 2.32 -21.63
N ASP A 224 -6.48 1.72 -21.47
CA ASP A 224 -6.31 0.27 -21.64
C ASP A 224 -7.02 -0.51 -20.54
N VAL A 225 -7.73 -1.56 -20.93
CA VAL A 225 -8.45 -2.44 -20.01
C VAL A 225 -7.69 -3.75 -19.86
N TRP A 226 -7.16 -3.94 -18.67
CA TRP A 226 -6.57 -5.20 -18.21
C TRP A 226 -7.59 -5.97 -17.38
N ILE A 227 -7.46 -7.30 -17.36
CA ILE A 227 -8.23 -8.15 -16.45
C ILE A 227 -7.26 -9.04 -15.68
N TRP A 228 -7.27 -8.95 -14.36
CA TRP A 228 -6.66 -9.96 -13.51
C TRP A 228 -7.64 -11.13 -13.41
N TYR A 229 -7.33 -12.29 -14.00
CA TYR A 229 -8.27 -13.42 -14.16
C TYR A 229 -7.62 -14.74 -13.69
N PRO A 230 -7.70 -15.06 -12.39
CA PRO A 230 -7.08 -16.26 -11.81
C PRO A 230 -7.67 -17.56 -12.34
N ALA A 231 -6.88 -18.63 -12.23
CA ALA A 231 -7.30 -20.01 -12.44
C ALA A 231 -7.90 -20.54 -11.11
N MET A 232 -9.23 -20.49 -10.99
CA MET A 232 -9.94 -20.70 -9.73
C MET A 232 -10.31 -22.15 -9.40
N ASP A 233 -10.32 -23.03 -10.41
CA ASP A 233 -10.75 -24.42 -10.22
C ASP A 233 -9.60 -25.29 -9.68
N GLU A 234 -9.94 -26.37 -8.97
CA GLU A 234 -8.97 -27.20 -8.25
C GLU A 234 -8.02 -27.97 -9.17
N ASP A 235 -8.50 -28.40 -10.35
CA ASP A 235 -7.73 -29.27 -11.25
C ASP A 235 -7.98 -28.97 -12.73
N TYR A 236 -7.01 -28.30 -13.37
CA TYR A 236 -7.03 -28.01 -14.81
C TYR A 236 -6.48 -29.15 -15.68
N THR A 237 -6.19 -30.33 -15.11
CA THR A 237 -5.91 -31.53 -15.91
C THR A 237 -7.18 -32.22 -16.40
N ASP A 238 -8.33 -31.98 -15.76
CA ASP A 238 -9.64 -32.46 -16.21
C ASP A 238 -10.17 -31.63 -17.40
N PRO A 239 -10.38 -32.25 -18.58
CA PRO A 239 -10.93 -31.57 -19.75
C PRO A 239 -12.30 -30.92 -19.52
N ALA A 240 -13.15 -31.48 -18.65
CA ALA A 240 -14.47 -30.94 -18.36
C ALA A 240 -14.38 -29.63 -17.55
N ILE A 241 -13.44 -29.56 -16.60
CA ILE A 241 -13.14 -28.34 -15.86
C ILE A 241 -12.60 -27.27 -16.82
N VAL A 242 -11.65 -27.63 -17.69
CA VAL A 242 -11.13 -26.72 -18.71
C VAL A 242 -12.24 -26.18 -19.61
N GLU A 243 -13.16 -27.02 -20.09
CA GLU A 243 -14.28 -26.59 -20.94
C GLU A 243 -15.22 -25.62 -20.20
N SER A 244 -15.58 -25.95 -18.96
CA SER A 244 -16.43 -25.09 -18.10
C SER A 244 -15.80 -23.73 -17.86
N ALA A 245 -14.51 -23.72 -17.48
CA ALA A 245 -13.71 -22.53 -17.24
C ALA A 245 -13.59 -21.63 -18.48
N LEU A 246 -13.47 -22.22 -19.67
CA LEU A 246 -13.45 -21.48 -20.95
C LEU A 246 -14.83 -20.94 -21.33
N LYS A 247 -15.92 -21.65 -20.98
CA LYS A 247 -17.29 -21.18 -21.22
C LYS A 247 -17.61 -19.94 -20.37
N GLU A 248 -17.22 -19.94 -19.09
CA GLU A 248 -17.36 -18.77 -18.21
C GLU A 248 -16.58 -17.56 -18.77
N ARG A 249 -15.31 -17.77 -19.11
CA ARG A 249 -14.44 -16.70 -19.66
C ARG A 249 -14.97 -16.14 -20.99
N ARG A 250 -15.59 -16.98 -21.83
CA ARG A 250 -16.23 -16.54 -23.08
C ARG A 250 -17.30 -15.49 -22.80
N GLU A 251 -18.14 -15.69 -21.79
CA GLU A 251 -19.22 -14.76 -21.45
C GLU A 251 -18.64 -13.38 -21.10
N VAL A 252 -17.57 -13.33 -20.31
CA VAL A 252 -16.87 -12.08 -19.99
C VAL A 252 -16.27 -11.44 -21.24
N PHE A 253 -15.51 -12.20 -22.04
CA PHE A 253 -14.81 -11.67 -23.21
C PHE A 253 -15.76 -11.13 -24.30
N GLU A 254 -16.92 -11.76 -24.46
CA GLU A 254 -17.95 -11.33 -25.41
C GLU A 254 -18.69 -10.08 -24.93
N ARG A 255 -18.88 -9.92 -23.60
CA ARG A 255 -19.68 -8.84 -23.03
C ARG A 255 -18.93 -7.51 -22.92
N LEU A 256 -17.62 -7.55 -22.73
CA LEU A 256 -16.81 -6.34 -22.55
C LEU A 256 -16.49 -5.68 -23.90
N PRO A 257 -16.75 -4.37 -24.07
CA PRO A 257 -16.45 -3.66 -25.31
C PRO A 257 -14.94 -3.51 -25.58
N ARG A 258 -14.12 -3.49 -24.53
CA ARG A 258 -12.66 -3.38 -24.64
C ARG A 258 -11.96 -4.32 -23.67
N ILE A 259 -11.03 -5.11 -24.19
CA ILE A 259 -10.02 -5.85 -23.43
C ILE A 259 -8.70 -5.73 -24.19
N ASP A 260 -7.68 -5.15 -23.57
CA ASP A 260 -6.34 -5.03 -24.15
C ASP A 260 -5.42 -6.14 -23.66
N ALA A 261 -5.62 -6.64 -22.44
CA ALA A 261 -4.81 -7.71 -21.88
C ALA A 261 -5.53 -8.50 -20.77
N VAL A 262 -5.18 -9.77 -20.66
CA VAL A 262 -5.54 -10.63 -19.53
C VAL A 262 -4.27 -11.06 -18.81
N PHE A 263 -4.25 -10.90 -17.49
CA PHE A 263 -3.20 -11.33 -16.58
C PHE A 263 -3.72 -12.48 -15.70
N VAL A 264 -3.02 -13.61 -15.70
CA VAL A 264 -3.32 -14.77 -14.85
C VAL A 264 -2.25 -14.89 -13.75
N PRO A 265 -2.57 -14.70 -12.46
CA PRO A 265 -1.65 -15.01 -11.38
C PRO A 265 -1.44 -16.52 -11.24
N GLY A 266 -0.22 -16.94 -10.91
CA GLY A 266 0.12 -18.33 -10.60
C GLY A 266 -0.40 -18.81 -9.23
N GLY A 267 -0.70 -17.87 -8.33
CA GLY A 267 -1.29 -18.14 -7.02
C GLY A 267 -1.86 -16.89 -6.33
N ASP A 268 -2.60 -17.09 -5.23
CA ASP A 268 -3.34 -16.05 -4.46
C ASP A 268 -4.36 -15.24 -5.27
N PRO A 269 -5.47 -15.87 -5.74
CA PRO A 269 -5.82 -17.27 -5.68
C PRO A 269 -5.29 -18.04 -6.90
N GLY A 270 -5.47 -19.36 -6.87
CA GLY A 270 -4.88 -20.29 -7.81
C GLY A 270 -3.75 -21.08 -7.16
N TRP A 271 -3.53 -22.27 -7.69
CA TRP A 271 -2.47 -23.18 -7.26
C TRP A 271 -2.30 -24.28 -8.31
N THR A 272 -1.85 -23.89 -9.51
CA THR A 272 -1.74 -24.80 -10.65
C THR A 272 -0.31 -24.88 -11.13
N ARG A 273 0.22 -26.11 -11.22
CA ARG A 273 1.59 -26.37 -11.69
C ARG A 273 1.83 -25.73 -13.07
N PRO A 274 3.00 -25.09 -13.32
CA PRO A 274 3.25 -24.27 -14.52
C PRO A 274 2.84 -24.92 -15.84
N LYS A 275 3.23 -26.18 -16.08
CA LYS A 275 2.90 -26.87 -17.34
C LYS A 275 1.39 -26.99 -17.60
N VAL A 276 0.61 -27.27 -16.55
CA VAL A 276 -0.85 -27.40 -16.64
C VAL A 276 -1.49 -26.03 -16.85
N LEU A 277 -1.04 -25.03 -16.10
CA LEU A 277 -1.51 -23.65 -16.21
C LEU A 277 -1.27 -23.08 -17.61
N MET A 278 -0.07 -23.27 -18.16
CA MET A 278 0.29 -22.81 -19.50
C MET A 278 -0.58 -23.44 -20.60
N ALA A 279 -0.86 -24.74 -20.51
CA ALA A 279 -1.75 -25.43 -21.45
C ALA A 279 -3.21 -24.92 -21.40
N PHE A 280 -3.69 -24.56 -20.20
CA PHE A 280 -4.99 -23.91 -20.04
C PHE A 280 -5.00 -22.49 -20.64
N MET A 281 -3.97 -21.70 -20.33
CA MET A 281 -3.84 -20.32 -20.78
C MET A 281 -3.70 -20.20 -22.31
N GLU A 282 -3.07 -21.16 -22.99
CA GLU A 282 -3.03 -21.19 -24.46
C GLU A 282 -4.44 -21.21 -25.07
N LYS A 283 -5.32 -22.07 -24.53
CA LYS A 283 -6.72 -22.14 -24.96
C LYS A 283 -7.47 -20.86 -24.62
N GLN A 284 -7.19 -20.27 -23.46
CA GLN A 284 -7.75 -18.98 -23.04
C GLN A 284 -7.32 -17.84 -23.98
N ALA A 285 -6.05 -17.79 -24.40
CA ALA A 285 -5.54 -16.79 -25.33
C ALA A 285 -6.18 -16.93 -26.72
N ALA A 286 -6.34 -18.16 -27.21
CA ALA A 286 -7.05 -18.42 -28.46
C ALA A 286 -8.53 -18.01 -28.40
N LEU A 287 -9.20 -18.20 -27.25
CA LEU A 287 -10.57 -17.75 -27.03
C LEU A 287 -10.66 -16.22 -26.98
N LEU A 288 -9.79 -15.56 -26.21
CA LEU A 288 -9.73 -14.11 -26.05
C LEU A 288 -9.61 -13.41 -27.41
N ARG A 289 -8.71 -13.88 -28.28
CA ARG A 289 -8.47 -13.30 -29.60
C ARG A 289 -9.64 -13.43 -30.59
N ARG A 290 -10.63 -14.28 -30.32
CA ARG A 290 -11.85 -14.34 -31.15
C ARG A 290 -12.72 -13.11 -30.98
N PHE A 291 -12.70 -12.50 -29.80
CA PHE A 291 -13.49 -11.30 -29.47
C PHE A 291 -12.64 -10.04 -29.50
N HIS A 292 -11.38 -10.14 -29.06
CA HIS A 292 -10.42 -9.03 -28.99
C HIS A 292 -9.11 -9.41 -29.70
N PRO A 293 -9.01 -9.24 -31.04
CA PRO A 293 -7.91 -9.81 -31.84
C PRO A 293 -6.51 -9.33 -31.47
N ARG A 294 -6.38 -8.15 -30.85
CA ARG A 294 -5.11 -7.57 -30.42
C ARG A 294 -4.81 -7.79 -28.93
N ALA A 295 -5.71 -8.44 -28.20
CA ALA A 295 -5.54 -8.60 -26.77
C ALA A 295 -4.38 -9.54 -26.42
N GLN A 296 -3.71 -9.19 -25.33
CA GLN A 296 -2.50 -9.84 -24.85
C GLN A 296 -2.80 -10.85 -23.74
N MET A 297 -1.88 -11.80 -23.53
CA MET A 297 -1.97 -12.78 -22.44
C MET A 297 -0.69 -12.75 -21.60
N TRP A 298 -0.85 -12.64 -20.28
CA TRP A 298 0.23 -12.43 -19.32
C TRP A 298 0.12 -13.38 -18.13
N ILE A 299 1.26 -13.81 -17.58
CA ILE A 299 1.33 -14.72 -16.43
C ILE A 299 2.26 -14.17 -15.35
N SER A 300 1.96 -14.46 -14.07
CA SER A 300 2.89 -14.26 -12.95
C SER A 300 3.24 -15.61 -12.35
N PRO A 301 4.52 -15.89 -12.00
CA PRO A 301 4.91 -17.05 -11.21
C PRO A 301 4.65 -16.85 -9.70
N GLN A 302 3.65 -16.03 -9.35
CA GLN A 302 3.25 -15.72 -7.98
C GLN A 302 3.08 -16.99 -7.15
N GLY A 303 3.82 -17.08 -6.04
CA GLY A 303 3.72 -18.19 -5.09
C GLY A 303 4.34 -19.51 -5.53
N PHE A 304 5.00 -19.58 -6.70
CA PHE A 304 5.68 -20.79 -7.15
C PHE A 304 6.76 -21.24 -6.17
N THR A 305 6.88 -22.55 -5.98
CA THR A 305 8.03 -23.16 -5.30
C THR A 305 9.28 -23.05 -6.19
N GLN A 306 10.45 -23.38 -5.64
CA GLN A 306 11.67 -23.44 -6.45
C GLN A 306 11.50 -24.39 -7.65
N GLU A 307 10.97 -25.60 -7.44
CA GLU A 307 10.71 -26.58 -8.52
C GLU A 307 9.80 -25.99 -9.60
N TRP A 308 8.73 -25.28 -9.22
CA TRP A 308 7.79 -24.71 -10.17
C TRP A 308 8.37 -23.50 -10.90
N MET A 309 9.22 -22.71 -10.25
CA MET A 309 9.94 -21.62 -10.91
C MET A 309 10.89 -22.19 -11.97
N GLU A 310 11.66 -23.23 -11.65
CA GLU A 310 12.55 -23.89 -12.59
C GLU A 310 11.79 -24.49 -13.80
N GLU A 311 10.65 -25.13 -13.57
CA GLU A 311 9.77 -25.62 -14.65
C GLU A 311 9.25 -24.47 -15.52
N PHE A 312 8.80 -23.37 -14.90
CA PHE A 312 8.27 -22.20 -15.59
C PHE A 312 9.33 -21.54 -16.49
N ILE A 313 10.53 -21.29 -15.97
CA ILE A 313 11.64 -20.75 -16.76
C ILE A 313 12.00 -21.70 -17.90
N GLY A 314 12.07 -23.01 -17.64
CA GLY A 314 12.32 -24.03 -18.66
C GLY A 314 11.30 -23.98 -19.81
N ILE A 315 10.00 -23.77 -19.53
CA ILE A 315 8.97 -23.60 -20.57
C ILE A 315 9.23 -22.35 -21.41
N LEU A 316 9.54 -21.21 -20.77
CA LEU A 316 9.80 -19.95 -21.50
C LEU A 316 11.02 -20.05 -22.42
N GLU A 317 12.07 -20.75 -21.99
CA GLU A 317 13.30 -20.92 -22.76
C GLU A 317 13.19 -21.97 -23.87
N GLN A 318 12.63 -23.14 -23.56
CA GLN A 318 12.66 -24.30 -24.46
C GLN A 318 11.47 -24.32 -25.41
N GLU A 319 10.27 -24.04 -24.92
CA GLU A 319 9.05 -24.04 -25.73
C GLU A 319 8.80 -22.67 -26.39
N SER A 320 9.26 -21.58 -25.75
CA SER A 320 9.16 -20.19 -26.22
C SER A 320 7.79 -19.85 -26.86
N PRO A 321 6.67 -20.04 -26.13
CA PRO A 321 5.33 -19.87 -26.69
C PRO A 321 5.08 -18.48 -27.29
N ASP A 322 4.62 -18.43 -28.54
CA ASP A 322 4.26 -17.18 -29.25
C ASP A 322 2.91 -16.61 -28.82
N TRP A 323 2.04 -17.45 -28.25
CA TRP A 323 0.73 -16.99 -27.78
C TRP A 323 0.84 -16.17 -26.48
N LEU A 324 1.90 -16.35 -25.69
CA LEU A 324 2.16 -15.62 -24.46
C LEU A 324 2.82 -14.28 -24.78
N THR A 325 2.31 -13.19 -24.21
CA THR A 325 2.83 -11.85 -24.48
C THR A 325 3.96 -11.45 -23.54
N GLY A 326 3.83 -11.73 -22.24
CA GLY A 326 4.83 -11.33 -21.26
C GLY A 326 4.56 -11.89 -19.87
N VAL A 327 5.38 -11.47 -18.92
CA VAL A 327 5.30 -11.94 -17.53
C VAL A 327 5.13 -10.77 -16.56
N VAL A 328 4.61 -11.06 -15.37
CA VAL A 328 4.33 -10.07 -14.34
C VAL A 328 5.19 -10.33 -13.11
N HIS A 329 5.88 -9.30 -12.62
CA HIS A 329 6.56 -9.31 -11.32
C HIS A 329 5.67 -8.68 -10.25
N GLY A 330 5.54 -9.26 -9.06
CA GLY A 330 4.61 -8.79 -8.03
C GLY A 330 4.73 -9.52 -6.70
N PRO A 331 3.70 -9.48 -5.83
CA PRO A 331 3.68 -10.19 -4.55
C PRO A 331 4.06 -11.67 -4.68
N TRP A 332 4.71 -12.21 -3.65
CA TRP A 332 5.12 -13.61 -3.54
C TRP A 332 6.03 -14.13 -4.66
N ILE A 333 6.71 -13.24 -5.37
CA ILE A 333 7.87 -13.61 -6.16
C ILE A 333 9.11 -13.43 -5.28
N HIS A 334 9.85 -14.51 -5.09
CA HIS A 334 10.87 -14.64 -4.03
C HIS A 334 12.24 -14.06 -4.41
N MET A 335 12.27 -13.13 -5.37
CA MET A 335 13.49 -12.50 -5.86
C MET A 335 13.23 -11.05 -6.27
N THR A 336 14.31 -10.27 -6.30
CA THR A 336 14.26 -8.88 -6.76
C THR A 336 13.84 -8.81 -8.22
N LEU A 337 13.29 -7.67 -8.63
CA LEU A 337 12.90 -7.45 -10.03
C LEU A 337 14.10 -7.56 -10.99
N ALA A 338 15.29 -7.10 -10.57
CA ALA A 338 16.52 -7.22 -11.35
C ALA A 338 16.89 -8.69 -11.59
N HIS A 339 16.92 -9.52 -10.53
CA HIS A 339 17.18 -10.95 -10.66
C HIS A 339 16.07 -11.64 -11.48
N PHE A 340 14.81 -11.27 -11.30
CA PHE A 340 13.72 -11.79 -12.12
C PHE A 340 13.92 -11.46 -13.61
N ARG A 341 14.37 -10.25 -13.95
CA ARG A 341 14.68 -9.87 -15.34
C ARG A 341 15.81 -10.69 -15.94
N GLU A 342 16.82 -11.05 -15.16
CA GLU A 342 17.95 -11.90 -15.61
C GLU A 342 17.48 -13.31 -16.01
N LEU A 343 16.48 -13.86 -15.31
CA LEU A 343 15.95 -15.20 -15.57
C LEU A 343 14.96 -15.27 -16.73
N ILE A 344 14.20 -14.19 -16.97
CA ILE A 344 13.15 -14.21 -17.99
C ILE A 344 13.77 -13.93 -19.37
N PRO A 345 13.46 -14.71 -20.41
CA PRO A 345 13.92 -14.43 -21.77
C PRO A 345 13.51 -13.04 -22.28
N GLU A 346 14.38 -12.38 -23.06
CA GLU A 346 14.17 -11.00 -23.57
C GLU A 346 12.87 -10.86 -24.39
N LYS A 347 12.45 -11.93 -25.07
CA LYS A 347 11.17 -12.03 -25.80
C LYS A 347 9.97 -11.61 -24.94
N TYR A 348 10.01 -11.89 -23.64
CA TYR A 348 8.91 -11.63 -22.73
C TYR A 348 9.17 -10.34 -21.94
N PRO A 349 8.50 -9.22 -22.28
CA PRO A 349 8.50 -8.03 -21.45
C PRO A 349 7.99 -8.36 -20.04
N ILE A 350 8.49 -7.62 -19.06
CA ILE A 350 8.00 -7.70 -17.67
C ILE A 350 7.12 -6.49 -17.41
N ARG A 351 5.97 -6.73 -16.80
CA ARG A 351 5.12 -5.72 -16.16
C ARG A 351 5.31 -5.80 -14.65
N ASN A 352 5.45 -4.66 -13.97
CA ASN A 352 5.44 -4.62 -12.51
C ASN A 352 4.00 -4.57 -11.96
N TYR A 353 3.71 -5.34 -10.91
CA TYR A 353 2.44 -5.40 -10.19
C TYR A 353 2.66 -5.16 -8.69
N PRO A 354 3.07 -3.94 -8.28
CA PRO A 354 3.45 -3.66 -6.90
C PRO A 354 2.24 -3.45 -5.99
N ASP A 355 2.31 -3.98 -4.77
CA ASP A 355 1.34 -3.70 -3.70
C ASP A 355 1.51 -2.28 -3.14
N ILE A 356 0.46 -1.45 -3.25
CA ILE A 356 0.45 -0.08 -2.70
C ILE A 356 -0.63 0.14 -1.62
N THR A 357 -1.44 -0.88 -1.33
CA THR A 357 -2.60 -0.77 -0.43
C THR A 357 -2.28 -1.24 0.99
N HIS A 358 -1.40 -2.23 1.14
CA HIS A 358 -1.21 -2.90 2.43
C HIS A 358 -0.05 -2.35 3.25
N THR A 359 -0.20 -2.36 4.57
CA THR A 359 0.84 -1.95 5.54
C THR A 359 1.57 -3.13 6.19
N ILE A 360 0.90 -4.28 6.31
CA ILE A 360 1.41 -5.53 6.92
C ILE A 360 0.98 -6.74 6.08
N SER A 361 1.69 -7.87 6.22
CA SER A 361 1.40 -9.09 5.45
C SER A 361 1.22 -8.81 3.95
N CYS A 362 2.23 -8.16 3.36
CA CYS A 362 2.23 -7.65 1.99
C CYS A 362 3.65 -7.61 1.41
N GLN A 363 3.75 -7.29 0.11
CA GLN A 363 5.03 -7.21 -0.60
C GLN A 363 5.94 -6.09 -0.07
N TYR A 364 5.37 -4.93 0.25
CA TYR A 364 6.11 -3.75 0.68
C TYR A 364 5.54 -3.18 2.00
N PRO A 365 5.84 -3.82 3.14
CA PRO A 365 5.35 -3.38 4.45
C PRO A 365 5.81 -1.96 4.81
N VAL A 366 5.18 -1.38 5.83
CA VAL A 366 5.73 -0.20 6.50
C VAL A 366 6.97 -0.64 7.29
N PRO A 367 8.16 -0.06 7.04
CA PRO A 367 9.39 -0.47 7.71
C PRO A 367 9.33 -0.15 9.20
N ASP A 368 9.73 -1.11 10.05
CA ASP A 368 9.79 -0.97 11.51
C ASP A 368 8.52 -0.37 12.14
N TRP A 369 7.34 -0.67 11.58
CA TRP A 369 6.09 -0.04 12.01
C TRP A 369 5.82 -0.29 13.49
N ASP A 370 5.36 0.71 14.24
CA ASP A 370 5.06 0.55 15.66
C ASP A 370 3.85 -0.39 15.86
N ILE A 371 3.97 -1.32 16.81
CA ILE A 371 2.96 -2.33 17.08
C ILE A 371 1.61 -1.72 17.48
N ALA A 372 1.60 -0.51 18.07
CA ALA A 372 0.35 0.19 18.39
C ALA A 372 -0.44 0.54 17.13
N TYR A 373 0.24 0.92 16.04
CA TYR A 373 -0.40 1.12 14.76
C TYR A 373 -0.83 -0.21 14.14
N ALA A 374 0.03 -1.23 14.13
CA ALA A 374 -0.32 -2.54 13.58
C ALA A 374 -1.58 -3.14 14.22
N LEU A 375 -1.73 -2.98 15.54
CA LEU A 375 -2.88 -3.48 16.30
C LEU A 375 -4.15 -2.62 16.19
N THR A 376 -4.05 -1.36 15.78
CA THR A 376 -5.22 -0.47 15.69
C THR A 376 -5.60 -0.24 14.22
N GLU A 377 -4.69 0.32 13.44
CA GLU A 377 -4.84 0.59 12.00
C GLU A 377 -4.95 -0.66 11.14
N GLY A 378 -4.23 -1.73 11.50
CA GLY A 378 -4.29 -2.98 10.77
C GLY A 378 -3.71 -2.90 9.35
N ARG A 379 -4.26 -3.72 8.44
CA ARG A 379 -3.63 -4.07 7.16
C ARG A 379 -3.94 -3.14 5.99
N GLU A 380 -5.15 -2.60 5.91
CA GLU A 380 -5.63 -1.76 4.80
C GLU A 380 -6.11 -0.36 5.27
N PRO A 381 -5.35 0.36 6.11
CA PRO A 381 -5.75 1.70 6.55
C PRO A 381 -5.61 2.73 5.43
N ILE A 382 -6.13 3.95 5.64
CA ILE A 382 -5.78 5.13 4.84
C ILE A 382 -4.27 5.36 4.96
N ASN A 383 -3.54 5.19 3.86
CA ASN A 383 -2.08 4.99 3.90
C ASN A 383 -1.30 5.89 2.91
N PRO A 384 -1.44 7.23 2.95
CA PRO A 384 -0.57 8.09 2.16
C PRO A 384 0.90 7.87 2.58
N ARG A 385 1.69 7.25 1.68
CA ARG A 385 3.13 6.95 1.88
C ARG A 385 3.99 7.48 0.72
N PRO A 386 3.86 8.76 0.34
CA PRO A 386 4.45 9.28 -0.89
C PRO A 386 5.98 9.07 -1.02
N ILE A 387 6.76 9.13 0.06
CA ILE A 387 8.22 8.91 0.04
C ILE A 387 8.56 7.43 -0.05
N GLY A 388 7.88 6.58 0.71
CA GLY A 388 8.01 5.13 0.66
C GLY A 388 7.63 4.57 -0.71
N GLN A 389 6.53 5.05 -1.29
CA GLN A 389 6.09 4.66 -2.63
C GLN A 389 7.07 5.13 -3.71
N ALA A 390 7.64 6.34 -3.60
CA ALA A 390 8.71 6.78 -4.49
C ALA A 390 9.98 5.92 -4.34
N THR A 391 10.27 5.43 -3.13
CA THR A 391 11.40 4.53 -2.87
C THR A 391 11.18 3.16 -3.53
N ILE A 392 9.98 2.61 -3.41
CA ILE A 392 9.58 1.34 -4.07
C ILE A 392 9.60 1.51 -5.59
N PHE A 393 9.03 2.60 -6.11
CA PHE A 393 9.01 2.91 -7.54
C PHE A 393 10.42 2.87 -8.16
N LYS A 394 11.42 3.40 -7.44
CA LYS A 394 12.81 3.43 -7.92
C LYS A 394 13.44 2.04 -8.06
N GLN A 395 12.90 0.98 -7.47
CA GLN A 395 13.38 -0.39 -7.72
C GLN A 395 13.06 -0.88 -9.12
N MET A 396 12.10 -0.25 -9.79
CA MET A 396 11.62 -0.68 -11.10
C MET A 396 12.70 -0.57 -12.19
N GLN A 397 13.42 0.56 -12.20
CA GLN A 397 14.48 0.87 -13.19
C GLN A 397 14.02 0.56 -14.64
N ASP A 398 14.96 0.25 -15.53
CA ASP A 398 14.68 -0.08 -16.93
C ASP A 398 14.30 -1.57 -17.14
N HIS A 399 13.97 -2.32 -16.06
CA HIS A 399 13.68 -3.75 -16.14
C HIS A 399 12.28 -4.10 -16.69
N VAL A 400 11.39 -3.12 -16.82
CA VAL A 400 9.97 -3.34 -17.13
C VAL A 400 9.42 -2.33 -18.13
N ILE A 401 8.28 -2.67 -18.74
CA ILE A 401 7.53 -1.75 -19.62
C ILE A 401 6.72 -0.69 -18.85
N GLY A 402 6.56 -0.89 -17.55
CA GLY A 402 5.77 -0.06 -16.66
C GLY A 402 5.06 -0.89 -15.59
N PHE A 403 3.96 -0.36 -15.06
CA PHE A 403 3.28 -0.95 -13.90
C PHE A 403 1.76 -0.89 -14.01
N ILE A 404 1.12 -1.84 -13.33
CA ILE A 404 -0.26 -1.73 -12.84
C ILE A 404 -0.21 -2.01 -11.35
N THR A 405 -0.51 -1.04 -10.49
CA THR A 405 -0.39 -1.26 -9.04
C THR A 405 -1.56 -2.10 -8.50
N TYR A 406 -1.28 -3.02 -7.59
CA TYR A 406 -2.31 -3.73 -6.81
C TYR A 406 -2.95 -2.79 -5.79
N SER A 407 -4.28 -2.70 -5.79
CA SER A 407 -5.07 -1.78 -4.95
C SER A 407 -6.43 -2.40 -4.60
N GLU A 408 -6.89 -2.18 -3.36
CA GLU A 408 -8.14 -2.74 -2.82
C GLU A 408 -9.15 -1.65 -2.41
N GLY A 409 -8.96 -0.41 -2.87
CA GLY A 409 -9.87 0.68 -2.57
C GLY A 409 -9.29 2.05 -2.80
N CYS A 410 -9.92 3.06 -2.19
CA CYS A 410 -9.47 4.46 -2.25
C CYS A 410 -8.57 4.87 -1.08
N ASN A 411 -8.17 3.95 -0.21
CA ASN A 411 -7.28 4.22 0.93
C ASN A 411 -5.84 4.58 0.50
N ASP A 412 -5.42 4.14 -0.68
CA ASP A 412 -4.11 4.36 -1.30
C ASP A 412 -4.14 5.42 -2.43
N ASP A 413 -5.18 6.26 -2.48
CA ASP A 413 -5.43 7.20 -3.59
C ASP A 413 -4.26 8.15 -3.88
N VAL A 414 -3.64 8.69 -2.83
CA VAL A 414 -2.43 9.52 -2.95
C VAL A 414 -1.29 8.73 -3.60
N ASN A 415 -1.13 7.46 -3.23
CA ASN A 415 -0.08 6.59 -3.75
C ASN A 415 -0.28 6.36 -5.25
N LYS A 416 -1.51 6.15 -5.72
CA LYS A 416 -1.82 6.03 -7.16
C LYS A 416 -1.37 7.26 -7.95
N CYS A 417 -1.65 8.46 -7.42
CA CYS A 417 -1.23 9.72 -8.05
C CYS A 417 0.29 9.87 -8.09
N VAL A 418 0.99 9.49 -7.01
CA VAL A 418 2.47 9.48 -6.96
C VAL A 418 3.04 8.52 -8.00
N TRP A 419 2.56 7.28 -8.04
CA TRP A 419 2.99 6.28 -9.03
C TRP A 419 2.74 6.75 -10.47
N SER A 420 1.55 7.28 -10.77
CA SER A 420 1.21 7.80 -12.11
C SER A 420 2.15 8.93 -12.54
N ARG A 421 2.48 9.87 -11.64
CA ARG A 421 3.37 10.99 -11.97
C ARG A 421 4.82 10.56 -12.10
N LEU A 422 5.30 9.66 -11.27
CA LEU A 422 6.65 9.07 -11.41
C LEU A 422 6.75 8.19 -12.66
N GLY A 423 5.66 7.52 -13.05
CA GLY A 423 5.56 6.79 -14.32
C GLY A 423 5.71 7.69 -15.55
N TRP A 424 5.29 8.96 -15.42
CA TRP A 424 5.51 9.98 -16.44
C TRP A 424 6.93 10.52 -16.40
N ASP A 425 7.38 10.95 -15.22
CA ASP A 425 8.68 11.57 -14.97
C ASP A 425 9.29 11.00 -13.67
N PRO A 426 10.24 10.05 -13.76
CA PRO A 426 10.86 9.40 -12.59
C PRO A 426 11.63 10.36 -11.68
N ASP A 427 12.05 11.51 -12.20
CA ASP A 427 12.85 12.51 -11.48
C ASP A 427 11.98 13.59 -10.81
N ALA A 428 10.66 13.54 -11.02
CA ALA A 428 9.71 14.47 -10.44
C ALA A 428 9.81 14.50 -8.91
N GLN A 429 9.82 15.71 -8.35
CA GLN A 429 9.86 15.90 -6.91
C GLN A 429 8.51 15.51 -6.30
N VAL A 430 8.54 14.61 -5.32
CA VAL A 430 7.33 14.10 -4.64
C VAL A 430 6.48 15.24 -4.08
N ILE A 431 7.09 16.26 -3.47
CA ILE A 431 6.35 17.40 -2.93
C ILE A 431 5.58 18.18 -4.02
N ASP A 432 6.09 18.28 -5.24
CA ASP A 432 5.41 18.99 -6.31
C ASP A 432 4.23 18.18 -6.85
N ILE A 433 4.34 16.85 -6.88
CA ILE A 433 3.21 15.95 -7.14
C ILE A 433 2.10 16.14 -6.09
N LEU A 434 2.47 16.22 -4.81
CA LEU A 434 1.52 16.44 -3.72
C LEU A 434 0.87 17.82 -3.76
N ARG A 435 1.60 18.86 -4.21
CA ARG A 435 1.04 20.20 -4.46
C ARG A 435 0.04 20.19 -5.61
N GLU A 436 0.33 19.47 -6.69
CA GLU A 436 -0.62 19.27 -7.80
C GLU A 436 -1.88 18.54 -7.30
N TYR A 437 -1.72 17.46 -6.54
CA TYR A 437 -2.80 16.70 -5.89
C TYR A 437 -3.66 17.61 -5.01
N SER A 438 -3.03 18.33 -4.08
CA SER A 438 -3.72 19.23 -3.16
C SER A 438 -4.50 20.31 -3.91
N ARG A 439 -3.86 21.00 -4.86
CA ARG A 439 -4.51 22.08 -5.63
C ARG A 439 -5.68 21.57 -6.45
N TYR A 440 -5.52 20.43 -7.13
CA TYR A 440 -6.54 19.91 -8.05
C TYR A 440 -7.76 19.32 -7.30
N PHE A 441 -7.51 18.56 -6.23
CA PHE A 441 -8.55 17.85 -5.51
C PHE A 441 -9.15 18.64 -4.36
N ILE A 442 -8.33 19.34 -3.59
CA ILE A 442 -8.77 20.03 -2.36
C ILE A 442 -9.02 21.50 -2.66
N GLY A 443 -8.09 22.16 -3.35
CA GLY A 443 -8.24 23.52 -3.84
C GLY A 443 -6.98 24.37 -3.65
N GLU A 444 -6.89 25.46 -4.41
CA GLU A 444 -5.69 26.30 -4.48
C GLU A 444 -5.19 26.79 -3.11
N ARG A 445 -6.10 27.12 -2.18
CA ARG A 445 -5.73 27.62 -0.86
C ARG A 445 -5.01 26.58 0.02
N TYR A 446 -5.14 25.30 -0.29
CA TYR A 446 -4.57 24.19 0.47
C TYR A 446 -3.28 23.63 -0.14
N THR A 447 -2.83 24.20 -1.27
CA THR A 447 -1.76 23.65 -2.11
C THR A 447 -0.56 23.18 -1.29
N ASP A 448 -0.01 24.04 -0.44
CA ASP A 448 1.16 23.71 0.38
C ASP A 448 0.78 22.98 1.68
N ASP A 449 -0.20 23.48 2.43
CA ASP A 449 -0.52 22.94 3.77
C ASP A 449 -0.98 21.49 3.72
N PHE A 450 -1.85 21.13 2.77
CA PHE A 450 -2.32 19.76 2.64
C PHE A 450 -1.22 18.84 2.07
N ALA A 451 -0.38 19.33 1.16
CA ALA A 451 0.75 18.58 0.63
C ALA A 451 1.78 18.25 1.72
N GLN A 452 2.12 19.23 2.57
CA GLN A 452 2.97 19.03 3.74
C GLN A 452 2.30 18.13 4.79
N GLY A 453 0.99 18.28 4.96
CA GLY A 453 0.17 17.41 5.81
C GLY A 453 0.25 15.94 5.39
N LEU A 454 0.22 15.63 4.09
CA LEU A 454 0.37 14.26 3.59
C LEU A 454 1.76 13.67 3.88
N LEU A 455 2.83 14.48 3.78
CA LEU A 455 4.18 14.04 4.20
C LEU A 455 4.28 13.86 5.72
N ALA A 456 3.57 14.67 6.50
CA ALA A 456 3.48 14.51 7.95
C ALA A 456 2.70 13.23 8.32
N LEU A 457 1.66 12.92 7.53
CA LEU A 457 1.01 11.61 7.33
C LEU A 457 1.97 10.45 7.52
N GLU A 458 2.87 10.35 6.56
CA GLU A 458 3.85 9.27 6.47
C GLU A 458 4.84 9.28 7.65
N ARG A 459 5.33 10.45 8.06
CA ARG A 459 6.28 10.58 9.19
C ARG A 459 5.69 10.17 10.53
N ASN A 460 4.36 10.18 10.70
CA ASN A 460 3.75 9.68 11.92
C ASN A 460 4.06 8.18 12.14
N TRP A 461 4.22 7.42 11.06
CA TRP A 461 4.53 5.98 11.11
C TRP A 461 6.02 5.66 11.24
N GLU A 462 6.89 6.67 11.28
CA GLU A 462 8.33 6.47 11.42
C GLU A 462 8.73 6.40 12.90
N GLY A 463 9.37 5.28 13.27
CA GLY A 463 9.96 5.07 14.59
C GLY A 463 8.94 4.81 15.72
N PRO A 464 9.41 4.81 16.98
CA PRO A 464 8.57 4.47 18.13
C PRO A 464 7.52 5.56 18.40
N LEU A 465 6.24 5.16 18.42
CA LEU A 465 5.11 6.08 18.52
C LEU A 465 5.11 6.86 19.85
N ALA A 466 5.52 6.20 20.94
CA ALA A 466 5.57 6.82 22.27
C ALA A 466 6.43 8.09 22.29
N VAL A 467 7.55 8.13 21.55
CA VAL A 467 8.47 9.30 21.51
C VAL A 467 8.25 10.21 20.31
N ASN A 468 7.41 9.81 19.34
CA ASN A 468 7.09 10.63 18.17
C ASN A 468 6.09 11.75 18.49
N ALA A 469 6.57 12.85 19.09
CA ALA A 469 5.75 14.02 19.39
C ALA A 469 5.23 14.75 18.13
N GLY A 470 5.80 14.47 16.96
CA GLY A 470 5.39 15.03 15.67
C GLY A 470 3.91 14.75 15.35
N VAL A 471 3.38 13.61 15.82
CA VAL A 471 1.98 13.21 15.63
C VAL A 471 0.97 14.27 16.06
N TYR A 472 1.20 14.95 17.19
CA TYR A 472 0.30 16.02 17.65
C TYR A 472 0.44 17.30 16.84
N THR A 473 1.63 17.56 16.29
CA THR A 473 1.83 18.68 15.35
C THR A 473 1.08 18.41 14.05
N THR A 474 1.14 17.17 13.54
CA THR A 474 0.38 16.73 12.37
C THR A 474 -1.12 16.90 12.62
N LEU A 475 -1.65 16.41 13.75
CA LEU A 475 -3.06 16.62 14.11
C LEU A 475 -3.42 18.10 14.13
N ARG A 476 -2.58 18.95 14.75
CA ARG A 476 -2.85 20.39 14.85
C ARG A 476 -2.95 21.05 13.47
N GLN A 477 -2.06 20.69 12.54
CA GLN A 477 -2.11 21.19 11.16
C GLN A 477 -3.44 20.85 10.48
N PHE A 478 -3.91 19.62 10.62
CA PHE A 478 -5.20 19.21 10.06
C PHE A 478 -6.40 19.85 10.77
N GLN A 479 -6.33 20.06 12.09
CA GLN A 479 -7.34 20.81 12.84
C GLN A 479 -7.45 22.27 12.41
N ASP A 480 -6.31 22.93 12.14
CA ASP A 480 -6.31 24.32 11.66
C ASP A 480 -6.90 24.41 10.23
N MET A 481 -6.60 23.43 9.37
CA MET A 481 -7.25 23.31 8.05
C MET A 481 -8.76 23.02 8.17
N GLU A 482 -9.16 22.15 9.09
CA GLU A 482 -10.56 21.80 9.37
C GLU A 482 -11.35 23.01 9.89
N ALA A 483 -10.78 23.77 10.82
CA ALA A 483 -11.43 24.94 11.42
C ALA A 483 -11.66 26.07 10.41
N SER A 484 -10.80 26.19 9.38
CA SER A 484 -10.92 27.17 8.30
C SER A 484 -11.60 26.62 7.02
N ALA A 485 -12.03 25.35 7.07
CA ALA A 485 -12.67 24.67 5.95
C ALA A 485 -14.06 25.23 5.65
N SER A 486 -14.40 25.32 4.37
CA SER A 486 -15.77 25.64 3.95
C SER A 486 -16.63 24.37 4.05
N PRO A 487 -17.97 24.49 4.09
CA PRO A 487 -18.85 23.33 4.02
C PRO A 487 -18.65 22.46 2.78
N ARG A 488 -18.09 23.01 1.70
CA ARG A 488 -17.72 22.27 0.49
C ARG A 488 -16.50 21.38 0.73
N ASP A 489 -15.48 21.91 1.40
CA ASP A 489 -14.24 21.17 1.67
C ASP A 489 -14.49 20.01 2.63
N LEU A 490 -15.37 20.21 3.62
CA LEU A 490 -15.80 19.17 4.56
C LEU A 490 -16.68 18.07 3.93
N LYS A 491 -17.04 18.17 2.65
CA LYS A 491 -17.66 17.09 1.87
C LYS A 491 -16.67 16.37 0.95
N ASN A 492 -15.43 16.84 0.89
CA ASN A 492 -14.41 16.25 0.04
C ASN A 492 -13.81 15.02 0.73
N TRP A 493 -14.10 13.83 0.22
CA TRP A 493 -13.65 12.58 0.81
C TRP A 493 -12.12 12.50 0.93
N ARG A 494 -11.35 13.10 0.02
CA ARG A 494 -9.87 13.14 0.10
C ARG A 494 -9.39 13.99 1.28
N PHE A 495 -10.06 15.11 1.55
CA PHE A 495 -9.78 15.92 2.73
C PHE A 495 -10.14 15.16 4.02
N LEU A 496 -11.30 14.50 4.02
CA LEU A 496 -11.79 13.72 5.16
C LEU A 496 -10.91 12.50 5.46
N GLN A 497 -10.34 11.83 4.46
CA GLN A 497 -9.43 10.71 4.66
C GLN A 497 -8.17 11.14 5.43
N ALA A 498 -7.53 12.23 5.00
CA ALA A 498 -6.34 12.75 5.65
C ALA A 498 -6.64 13.24 7.08
N LEU A 499 -7.80 13.86 7.28
CA LEU A 499 -8.28 14.27 8.59
C LEU A 499 -8.54 13.08 9.51
N TYR A 500 -9.22 12.03 9.02
CA TYR A 500 -9.45 10.78 9.75
C TYR A 500 -8.14 10.18 10.22
N ARG A 501 -7.17 10.05 9.30
CA ARG A 501 -5.83 9.55 9.58
C ARG A 501 -5.19 10.36 10.72
N ALA A 502 -5.15 11.69 10.62
CA ALA A 502 -4.54 12.57 11.62
C ALA A 502 -5.12 12.39 13.04
N TYR A 503 -6.44 12.33 13.18
CA TYR A 503 -7.10 12.08 14.47
C TYR A 503 -6.79 10.68 15.00
N TYR A 504 -6.78 9.68 14.13
CA TYR A 504 -6.51 8.30 14.52
C TYR A 504 -5.08 8.15 15.07
N ASP A 505 -4.05 8.70 14.39
CA ASP A 505 -2.66 8.63 14.90
C ASP A 505 -2.55 9.23 16.31
N ALA A 506 -3.11 10.43 16.48
CA ALA A 506 -3.03 11.16 17.74
C ALA A 506 -3.78 10.44 18.86
N TYR A 507 -4.95 9.86 18.56
CA TYR A 507 -5.70 9.05 19.51
C TYR A 507 -4.94 7.80 19.93
N THR A 508 -4.40 7.02 18.97
CA THR A 508 -3.59 5.83 19.25
C THR A 508 -2.37 6.19 20.10
N ARG A 509 -1.65 7.26 19.77
CA ARG A 509 -0.50 7.72 20.57
C ARG A 509 -0.89 8.10 21.99
N SER A 510 -1.99 8.85 22.14
CA SER A 510 -2.49 9.26 23.45
C SER A 510 -2.80 8.05 24.33
N ARG A 511 -3.52 7.07 23.77
CA ARG A 511 -3.83 5.79 24.44
C ARG A 511 -2.59 4.99 24.78
N LEU A 512 -1.63 4.86 23.87
CA LEU A 512 -0.39 4.15 24.11
C LEU A 512 0.32 4.68 25.36
N LEU A 513 0.51 6.00 25.45
CA LEU A 513 1.15 6.63 26.60
C LEU A 513 0.39 6.40 27.91
N TYR A 514 -0.94 6.49 27.86
CA TYR A 514 -1.79 6.26 29.03
C TYR A 514 -1.74 4.80 29.50
N GLU A 515 -1.89 3.85 28.60
CA GLU A 515 -1.88 2.43 28.91
C GLU A 515 -0.50 1.95 29.38
N MET A 516 0.59 2.47 28.82
CA MET A 516 1.94 2.22 29.33
C MET A 516 2.12 2.74 30.76
N ALA A 517 1.61 3.94 31.06
CA ALA A 517 1.69 4.52 32.41
C ALA A 517 0.86 3.72 33.43
N LEU A 518 -0.30 3.19 33.03
CA LEU A 518 -1.11 2.31 33.88
C LEU A 518 -0.42 0.96 34.13
N GLU A 519 0.22 0.38 33.11
CA GLU A 519 0.99 -0.85 33.28
C GLU A 519 2.13 -0.66 34.29
N GLU A 520 2.94 0.39 34.16
CA GLU A 520 4.04 0.62 35.11
C GLU A 520 3.53 0.84 36.54
N GLN A 521 2.40 1.54 36.71
CA GLN A 521 1.77 1.69 38.03
C GLN A 521 1.28 0.35 38.60
N ALA A 522 0.71 -0.52 37.77
CA ALA A 522 0.29 -1.85 38.17
C ALA A 522 1.50 -2.72 38.56
N MET A 523 2.57 -2.69 37.77
CA MET A 523 3.83 -3.37 38.06
C MET A 523 4.44 -2.88 39.38
N ALA A 524 4.35 -1.58 39.69
CA ALA A 524 4.77 -1.04 40.98
C ALA A 524 3.97 -1.60 42.17
N GLN A 525 2.69 -1.92 42.01
CA GLN A 525 1.91 -2.60 43.05
C GLN A 525 2.39 -4.04 43.27
N LEU A 526 2.70 -4.76 42.19
CA LEU A 526 3.24 -6.12 42.27
C LEU A 526 4.59 -6.18 42.99
N ARG A 527 5.47 -5.19 42.78
CA ARG A 527 6.76 -5.09 43.50
C ARG A 527 6.61 -4.97 45.02
N GLN A 528 5.44 -4.56 45.52
CA GLN A 528 5.14 -4.46 46.95
C GLN A 528 4.49 -5.72 47.53
N ALA A 529 4.27 -6.77 46.73
CA ALA A 529 3.51 -7.96 47.13
C ALA A 529 4.06 -8.63 48.40
N SER A 530 5.38 -8.71 48.56
CA SER A 530 6.01 -9.29 49.76
C SER A 530 5.77 -8.51 51.05
N GLN A 531 5.44 -7.22 50.95
CA GLN A 531 5.21 -6.34 52.10
C GLN A 531 3.74 -6.29 52.52
N LYS A 532 2.81 -6.29 51.56
CA LYS A 532 1.37 -6.10 51.81
C LYS A 532 0.49 -7.32 51.53
N GLY A 533 1.09 -8.41 51.06
CA GLY A 533 0.40 -9.65 50.68
C GLY A 533 0.07 -9.70 49.18
N SER A 534 0.21 -10.89 48.59
CA SER A 534 0.07 -11.11 47.15
C SER A 534 -1.32 -10.73 46.64
N LEU A 535 -2.39 -11.13 47.35
CA LEU A 535 -3.78 -10.89 46.93
C LEU A 535 -4.13 -9.39 46.88
N VAL A 536 -3.67 -8.62 47.87
CA VAL A 536 -3.88 -7.17 47.93
C VAL A 536 -3.14 -6.48 46.79
N ALA A 537 -1.88 -6.87 46.52
CA ALA A 537 -1.12 -6.34 45.40
C ALA A 537 -1.78 -6.63 44.04
N LEU A 538 -2.31 -7.84 43.85
CA LEU A 538 -3.04 -8.22 42.64
C LEU A 538 -4.34 -7.40 42.48
N ASP A 539 -5.11 -7.21 43.55
CA ASP A 539 -6.35 -6.40 43.52
C ASP A 539 -6.07 -4.94 43.14
N GLU A 540 -5.04 -4.34 43.72
CA GLU A 540 -4.66 -2.95 43.43
C GLU A 540 -4.11 -2.79 42.01
N ALA A 541 -3.26 -3.73 41.55
CA ALA A 541 -2.74 -3.76 40.19
C ALA A 541 -3.88 -3.89 39.16
N GLU A 542 -4.81 -4.83 39.39
CA GLU A 542 -5.96 -5.06 38.52
C GLU A 542 -6.88 -3.83 38.44
N ARG A 543 -7.15 -3.17 39.58
CA ARG A 543 -7.93 -1.93 39.62
C ARG A 543 -7.30 -0.80 38.78
N ILE A 544 -5.96 -0.69 38.80
CA ILE A 544 -5.23 0.30 38.00
C ILE A 544 -5.35 -0.03 36.52
N LEU A 545 -5.13 -1.30 36.14
CA LEU A 545 -5.27 -1.75 34.75
C LEU A 545 -6.67 -1.51 34.19
N ASP A 546 -7.72 -1.65 35.01
CA ASP A 546 -9.10 -1.42 34.61
C ASP A 546 -9.44 0.05 34.32
N LEU A 547 -8.60 1.01 34.74
CA LEU A 547 -8.76 2.42 34.39
C LEU A 547 -8.64 2.67 32.87
N ALA A 548 -7.93 1.81 32.14
CA ALA A 548 -7.86 1.88 30.68
C ALA A 548 -9.24 1.78 30.02
N VAL A 549 -10.17 1.04 30.64
CA VAL A 549 -11.54 0.83 30.14
C VAL A 549 -12.54 1.74 30.84
N ASN A 550 -12.41 1.89 32.15
CA ASN A 550 -13.38 2.64 32.97
C ASN A 550 -13.19 4.16 32.92
N GLN A 551 -11.99 4.62 32.54
CA GLN A 551 -11.64 6.05 32.42
C GLN A 551 -10.87 6.27 31.10
N PRO A 552 -11.53 6.13 29.93
CA PRO A 552 -10.89 6.37 28.65
C PRO A 552 -10.53 7.86 28.49
N ILE A 553 -9.42 8.13 27.82
CA ILE A 553 -8.91 9.48 27.57
C ILE A 553 -9.10 9.89 26.09
N ALA A 554 -8.91 11.18 25.78
CA ALA A 554 -9.03 11.74 24.43
C ALA A 554 -10.33 11.32 23.71
N THR A 555 -11.43 11.26 24.46
CA THR A 555 -12.73 10.78 23.98
C THR A 555 -13.34 11.68 22.92
N ASP A 556 -12.99 12.97 22.92
CA ASP A 556 -13.34 13.93 21.87
C ASP A 556 -12.72 13.54 20.52
N TRP A 557 -11.45 13.14 20.49
CA TRP A 557 -10.80 12.65 19.26
C TRP A 557 -11.42 11.34 18.81
N ARG A 558 -11.68 10.41 19.73
CA ARG A 558 -12.40 9.17 19.43
C ARG A 558 -13.76 9.45 18.78
N THR A 559 -14.56 10.34 19.37
CA THR A 559 -15.85 10.74 18.80
C THR A 559 -15.68 11.34 17.40
N ARG A 560 -14.66 12.18 17.19
CA ARG A 560 -14.41 12.77 15.88
C ARG A 560 -14.03 11.73 14.83
N ILE A 561 -13.24 10.72 15.17
CA ILE A 561 -12.90 9.59 14.28
C ILE A 561 -14.17 8.88 13.80
N PHE A 562 -15.11 8.56 14.69
CA PHE A 562 -16.38 7.93 14.31
C PHE A 562 -17.24 8.84 13.41
N GLN A 563 -17.26 10.15 13.67
CA GLN A 563 -17.98 11.10 12.80
C GLN A 563 -17.35 11.18 11.40
N LEU A 564 -16.03 11.14 11.31
CA LEU A 564 -15.31 11.15 10.04
C LEU A 564 -15.50 9.82 9.29
N ALA A 565 -15.54 8.69 10.00
CA ALA A 565 -15.87 7.40 9.40
C ALA A 565 -17.24 7.41 8.74
N GLU A 566 -18.26 7.94 9.43
CA GLU A 566 -19.60 8.11 8.87
C GLU A 566 -19.58 9.02 7.63
N ALA A 567 -18.90 10.17 7.72
CA ALA A 567 -18.80 11.09 6.59
C ALA A 567 -18.10 10.46 5.36
N LEU A 568 -17.08 9.62 5.58
CA LEU A 568 -16.41 8.87 4.52
C LEU A 568 -17.32 7.80 3.91
N PHE A 569 -18.07 7.07 4.72
CA PHE A 569 -19.06 6.11 4.21
C PHE A 569 -20.12 6.79 3.34
N GLN A 570 -20.68 7.93 3.80
CA GLN A 570 -21.71 8.66 3.06
C GLN A 570 -21.18 9.37 1.80
N SER A 571 -19.88 9.65 1.71
CA SER A 571 -19.30 10.40 0.58
C SER A 571 -18.65 9.52 -0.49
N ILE A 572 -18.05 8.40 -0.10
CA ILE A 572 -17.30 7.53 -1.00
C ILE A 572 -17.41 6.04 -0.65
N HIS A 573 -18.42 5.67 0.16
CA HIS A 573 -18.67 4.28 0.57
C HIS A 573 -17.48 3.60 1.26
N MET A 574 -16.66 4.35 2.00
CA MET A 574 -15.54 3.77 2.74
C MET A 574 -16.03 2.97 3.95
N GLN A 575 -15.76 1.66 3.96
CA GLN A 575 -16.28 0.69 4.91
C GLN A 575 -15.30 0.46 6.06
N LEU A 576 -15.20 1.43 6.97
CA LEU A 576 -14.21 1.41 8.05
C LEU A 576 -14.57 0.52 9.25
N SER A 577 -15.69 -0.21 9.22
CA SER A 577 -16.17 -1.09 10.29
C SER A 577 -17.06 -2.20 9.71
N VAL A 578 -16.88 -3.43 10.22
CA VAL A 578 -17.77 -4.56 9.89
C VAL A 578 -19.16 -4.29 10.43
N LYS A 579 -19.27 -3.87 11.69
CA LYS A 579 -20.54 -3.68 12.38
C LYS A 579 -21.37 -2.53 11.80
N PHE A 580 -20.73 -1.40 11.52
CA PHE A 580 -21.45 -0.19 11.10
C PHE A 580 -21.59 -0.06 9.58
N TYR A 581 -20.57 -0.50 8.84
CA TYR A 581 -20.48 -0.28 7.40
C TYR A 581 -20.42 -1.57 6.59
N GLN A 582 -20.64 -2.73 7.23
CA GLN A 582 -20.72 -4.03 6.56
C GLN A 582 -19.47 -4.34 5.73
N ALA A 583 -18.29 -3.92 6.21
CA ALA A 583 -17.01 -4.34 5.66
C ALA A 583 -16.86 -5.88 5.73
N GLN A 584 -16.06 -6.46 4.83
CA GLN A 584 -15.89 -7.92 4.76
C GLN A 584 -15.32 -8.51 6.07
N SER A 585 -14.31 -7.85 6.65
CA SER A 585 -13.68 -8.22 7.93
C SER A 585 -12.75 -7.11 8.43
N GLU A 586 -12.31 -7.19 9.68
CA GLU A 586 -11.38 -6.21 10.29
C GLU A 586 -10.10 -5.99 9.44
N VAL A 587 -9.55 -7.04 8.85
CA VAL A 587 -8.31 -6.98 8.05
C VAL A 587 -8.52 -6.36 6.66
N ARG A 588 -9.78 -6.13 6.25
CA ARG A 588 -10.18 -5.54 4.97
C ARG A 588 -10.60 -4.08 5.11
N GLY A 589 -9.72 -3.30 5.74
CA GLY A 589 -9.88 -1.85 5.90
C GLY A 589 -10.82 -1.41 7.02
N ALA A 590 -11.41 -2.34 7.78
CA ALA A 590 -12.29 -2.03 8.89
C ALA A 590 -11.55 -1.67 10.20
N ASN A 591 -10.60 -0.73 10.10
CA ASN A 591 -9.71 -0.35 11.20
C ASN A 591 -10.41 0.34 12.39
N LEU A 592 -11.66 0.79 12.24
CA LEU A 592 -12.44 1.34 13.35
C LEU A 592 -12.77 0.26 14.39
N ASP A 593 -12.87 -1.01 13.98
CA ASP A 593 -13.13 -2.12 14.89
C ASP A 593 -11.90 -2.42 15.78
N GLY A 594 -10.70 -2.04 15.30
CA GLY A 594 -9.44 -2.15 16.03
C GLY A 594 -9.12 -0.96 16.95
N ILE A 595 -9.93 0.10 16.93
CA ILE A 595 -9.58 1.39 17.55
C ILE A 595 -9.34 1.32 19.06
N ASP A 596 -9.95 0.34 19.76
CA ASP A 596 -9.86 0.15 21.21
C ASP A 596 -9.04 -1.11 21.58
N TYR A 597 -8.26 -1.66 20.64
CA TYR A 597 -7.39 -2.80 20.91
C TYR A 597 -6.38 -2.46 22.03
N PRO A 598 -6.10 -3.35 23.01
CA PRO A 598 -5.17 -3.08 24.10
C PRO A 598 -3.74 -2.82 23.60
N LEU A 599 -3.09 -1.77 24.12
CA LEU A 599 -1.77 -1.32 23.67
C LEU A 599 -0.64 -1.65 24.67
N ASN A 600 -0.87 -2.62 25.54
CA ASN A 600 0.04 -3.00 26.62
C ASN A 600 -0.22 -4.47 27.06
N ASN A 601 0.46 -4.95 28.10
CA ASN A 601 0.32 -6.31 28.65
C ASN A 601 -0.94 -6.53 29.50
N ARG A 602 -1.87 -5.57 29.61
CA ARG A 602 -3.07 -5.69 30.47
C ARG A 602 -3.82 -7.01 30.31
N PRO A 603 -4.19 -7.48 29.10
CA PRO A 603 -4.90 -8.75 28.97
C PRO A 603 -4.12 -9.93 29.54
N TRP A 604 -2.81 -10.00 29.27
CA TRP A 604 -1.92 -11.05 29.77
C TRP A 604 -1.76 -10.99 31.29
N LEU A 605 -1.53 -9.79 31.84
CA LEU A 605 -1.41 -9.58 33.29
C LEU A 605 -2.67 -10.04 34.03
N LYS A 606 -3.86 -9.68 33.53
CA LYS A 606 -5.12 -10.11 34.15
C LYS A 606 -5.28 -11.63 34.15
N GLU A 607 -4.89 -12.30 33.07
CA GLU A 607 -4.89 -13.77 33.01
C GLU A 607 -3.90 -14.37 34.04
N ARG A 608 -2.68 -13.84 34.13
CA ARG A 608 -1.70 -14.27 35.15
C ARG A 608 -2.23 -14.05 36.57
N PHE A 609 -2.88 -12.90 36.84
CA PHE A 609 -3.44 -12.63 38.17
C PHE A 609 -4.52 -13.65 38.53
N ALA A 610 -5.39 -14.00 37.58
CA ALA A 610 -6.43 -15.01 37.79
C ALA A 610 -5.85 -16.41 38.08
N GLU A 611 -4.73 -16.78 37.45
CA GLU A 611 -4.01 -18.03 37.75
C GLU A 611 -3.36 -18.00 39.13
N ILE A 612 -2.67 -16.92 39.47
CA ILE A 612 -1.98 -16.76 40.76
C ILE A 612 -2.97 -16.83 41.92
N ARG A 613 -4.16 -16.24 41.79
CA ARG A 613 -5.22 -16.31 42.81
C ARG A 613 -5.69 -17.74 43.13
N LYS A 614 -5.50 -18.70 42.21
CA LYS A 614 -5.87 -20.11 42.41
C LYS A 614 -4.83 -20.88 43.23
N MET A 615 -3.61 -20.34 43.37
CA MET A 615 -2.55 -20.97 44.17
C MET A 615 -2.89 -20.84 45.66
N GLY A 616 -2.76 -21.94 46.41
CA GLY A 616 -3.13 -22.01 47.83
C GLY A 616 -2.16 -21.29 48.76
N GLU A 617 -0.86 -21.42 48.49
CA GLU A 617 0.21 -20.91 49.36
C GLU A 617 0.68 -19.52 48.97
N GLU A 618 0.98 -18.68 49.96
CA GLU A 618 1.49 -17.31 49.73
C GLU A 618 2.85 -17.32 49.02
N ALA A 619 3.72 -18.27 49.39
CA ALA A 619 5.04 -18.41 48.78
C ALA A 619 4.96 -18.69 47.28
N ASP A 620 4.04 -19.57 46.85
CA ASP A 620 3.84 -19.88 45.44
C ASP A 620 3.31 -18.66 44.67
N ARG A 621 2.39 -17.90 45.29
CA ARG A 621 1.88 -16.67 44.69
C ARG A 621 2.97 -15.61 44.54
N LEU A 622 3.79 -15.41 45.55
CA LEU A 622 4.90 -14.45 45.50
C LEU A 622 5.93 -14.85 44.44
N LYS A 623 6.26 -16.14 44.33
CA LYS A 623 7.15 -16.65 43.27
C LYS A 623 6.58 -16.40 41.87
N ALA A 624 5.29 -16.67 41.66
CA ALA A 624 4.64 -16.42 40.37
C ALA A 624 4.54 -14.92 40.04
N ILE A 625 4.39 -14.04 41.05
CA ILE A 625 4.49 -12.59 40.88
C ILE A 625 5.92 -12.19 40.50
N GLU A 626 6.94 -12.78 41.13
CA GLU A 626 8.35 -12.57 40.78
C GLU A 626 8.62 -12.97 39.33
N GLU A 627 8.08 -14.09 38.84
CA GLU A 627 8.18 -14.48 37.42
C GLU A 627 7.58 -13.45 36.45
N ILE A 628 6.51 -12.73 36.84
CA ILE A 628 5.97 -11.61 36.06
C ILE A 628 6.95 -10.44 36.06
N LEU A 629 7.48 -10.09 37.24
CA LEU A 629 8.38 -8.94 37.44
C LEU A 629 9.73 -9.14 36.74
N ASP A 630 10.26 -10.37 36.74
CA ASP A 630 11.57 -10.74 36.20
C ASP A 630 11.50 -11.34 34.80
N TRP A 631 10.35 -11.31 34.13
CA TRP A 631 10.18 -11.94 32.81
C TRP A 631 11.26 -11.53 31.79
N THR A 632 11.58 -10.24 31.75
CA THR A 632 12.57 -9.66 30.81
C THR A 632 13.98 -9.61 31.39
N ASN A 633 14.20 -10.16 32.59
CA ASN A 633 15.47 -10.19 33.28
C ASN A 633 16.19 -11.53 32.98
N PRO A 634 17.26 -11.54 32.15
CA PRO A 634 17.99 -12.77 31.83
C PRO A 634 18.99 -13.18 32.93
N GLY A 635 19.06 -12.44 34.04
CA GLY A 635 20.05 -12.63 35.11
C GLY A 635 21.45 -12.10 34.74
N PRO A 636 22.40 -12.11 35.70
CA PRO A 636 23.75 -11.59 35.50
C PRO A 636 24.50 -12.29 34.36
N GLY A 637 25.00 -11.50 33.40
CA GLY A 637 25.73 -12.01 32.23
C GLY A 637 24.84 -12.67 31.16
N GLY A 638 23.52 -12.55 31.29
CA GLY A 638 22.55 -12.93 30.26
C GLY A 638 22.06 -11.73 29.45
N PHE A 639 21.33 -12.01 28.38
CA PHE A 639 20.80 -11.03 27.43
C PHE A 639 19.32 -11.30 27.14
N TYR A 640 18.54 -10.26 26.85
CA TYR A 640 17.14 -10.36 26.46
C TYR A 640 16.87 -9.41 25.29
N ASP A 641 16.17 -9.91 24.28
CA ASP A 641 15.74 -9.17 23.11
C ASP A 641 14.24 -9.38 22.87
N ASP A 642 13.50 -8.28 22.83
CA ASP A 642 12.13 -8.23 22.32
C ASP A 642 12.19 -7.90 20.82
N LEU A 643 11.81 -8.88 20.00
CA LEU A 643 11.80 -8.78 18.54
C LEU A 643 10.40 -8.49 17.99
N GLY A 644 9.38 -8.43 18.85
CA GLY A 644 8.00 -8.19 18.45
C GLY A 644 7.52 -6.75 18.63
N ALA A 645 7.93 -6.07 19.70
CA ALA A 645 7.44 -4.74 20.06
C ALA A 645 8.55 -3.69 20.27
N SER A 646 9.74 -4.08 20.73
CA SER A 646 10.83 -3.13 21.01
C SER A 646 11.49 -2.58 19.76
N PHE A 647 11.82 -1.28 19.74
CA PHE A 647 12.69 -0.67 18.72
C PHE A 647 14.18 -0.80 19.01
N SER A 648 14.52 -1.32 20.19
CA SER A 648 15.89 -1.61 20.62
C SER A 648 16.14 -3.11 20.51
N SER A 649 16.74 -3.55 19.41
CA SER A 649 17.20 -4.93 19.20
C SER A 649 18.72 -4.92 18.95
N PRO A 650 19.54 -4.72 20.00
CA PRO A 650 20.98 -4.49 19.85
C PRO A 650 21.74 -5.67 19.26
N HIS A 651 21.22 -6.89 19.42
CA HIS A 651 21.86 -8.11 18.90
C HIS A 651 21.36 -8.51 17.52
N LEU A 652 20.33 -7.87 16.97
CA LEU A 652 19.83 -8.18 15.63
C LEU A 652 20.88 -7.82 14.57
N VAL A 653 21.28 -8.79 13.76
CA VAL A 653 22.15 -8.54 12.59
C VAL A 653 21.31 -7.83 11.54
N LYS A 654 21.59 -6.55 11.32
CA LYS A 654 20.87 -5.74 10.34
C LYS A 654 21.28 -6.14 8.91
N GLY A 655 20.30 -6.15 8.02
CA GLY A 655 20.50 -6.34 6.59
C GLY A 655 20.74 -5.02 5.85
N LEU A 656 20.29 -4.98 4.61
CA LEU A 656 20.29 -3.78 3.78
C LEU A 656 19.32 -2.72 4.33
N ASP A 657 19.52 -1.48 3.91
CA ASP A 657 18.56 -0.43 4.24
C ASP A 657 17.24 -0.61 3.45
N TYR A 658 16.17 0.03 3.93
CA TYR A 658 14.86 -0.04 3.27
C TYR A 658 14.86 0.51 1.83
N LYS A 659 15.79 1.41 1.48
CA LYS A 659 15.88 1.95 0.12
C LYS A 659 16.51 0.95 -0.84
N GLN A 660 17.32 0.03 -0.35
CA GLN A 660 17.97 -1.04 -1.10
C GLN A 660 17.13 -2.32 -1.13
N ASP A 661 16.37 -2.59 -0.06
CA ASP A 661 15.55 -3.80 0.07
C ASP A 661 14.13 -3.49 0.63
N PRO A 662 13.29 -2.75 -0.12
CA PRO A 662 11.98 -2.34 0.38
C PRO A 662 10.98 -3.49 0.60
N ALA A 663 11.25 -4.66 0.00
CA ALA A 663 10.47 -5.88 0.18
C ALA A 663 11.01 -6.80 1.28
N PHE A 664 12.15 -6.45 1.90
CA PHE A 664 12.83 -7.27 2.91
C PHE A 664 13.12 -8.71 2.43
N LEU A 665 13.53 -8.87 1.18
CA LEU A 665 13.89 -10.18 0.62
C LEU A 665 15.24 -10.68 1.13
N GLN A 666 16.12 -9.77 1.56
CA GLN A 666 17.47 -10.05 2.02
C GLN A 666 17.71 -9.60 3.46
N SER A 667 16.84 -8.74 3.99
CA SER A 667 16.96 -8.10 5.30
C SER A 667 15.90 -8.63 6.26
N PRO A 668 16.17 -8.67 7.58
CA PRO A 668 15.16 -9.04 8.56
C PRO A 668 14.02 -8.03 8.57
N MET A 669 12.79 -8.53 8.70
CA MET A 669 11.55 -7.76 8.67
C MET A 669 10.80 -7.93 9.98
N ARG A 670 10.38 -6.82 10.59
CA ARG A 670 9.33 -6.86 11.63
C ARG A 670 7.98 -7.11 10.99
N ARG A 671 7.22 -8.04 11.56
CA ARG A 671 5.98 -8.57 11.01
C ARG A 671 4.93 -8.75 12.09
N TYR A 672 3.68 -8.76 11.62
CA TYR A 672 2.49 -8.85 12.43
C TYR A 672 1.56 -9.90 11.82
N PRO A 673 0.83 -10.66 12.66
CA PRO A 673 -0.08 -11.69 12.17
C PRO A 673 -1.17 -11.06 11.30
N TYR A 674 -1.59 -11.78 10.27
CA TYR A 674 -2.65 -11.34 9.37
C TYR A 674 -3.95 -11.07 10.15
N TRP A 675 -4.30 -11.97 11.08
CA TRP A 675 -5.42 -11.80 12.02
C TRP A 675 -4.91 -11.41 13.41
N LYS A 676 -5.61 -10.47 14.05
CA LYS A 676 -5.30 -10.09 15.44
C LYS A 676 -5.67 -11.24 16.38
N ASP A 677 -4.74 -11.59 17.27
CA ASP A 677 -4.94 -12.70 18.22
C ASP A 677 -5.79 -12.23 19.42
N PRO A 678 -7.00 -12.76 19.63
CA PRO A 678 -7.86 -12.34 20.74
C PRO A 678 -7.38 -12.86 22.09
N ARG A 679 -6.42 -13.80 22.14
CA ARG A 679 -5.93 -14.40 23.39
C ARG A 679 -5.19 -13.37 24.25
N PRO A 680 -5.20 -13.55 25.60
CA PRO A 680 -4.45 -12.71 26.53
C PRO A 680 -2.94 -13.05 26.51
N ILE A 681 -2.30 -12.88 25.36
CA ILE A 681 -0.85 -13.06 25.18
C ILE A 681 -0.09 -11.77 25.49
N ARG A 682 1.20 -11.92 25.83
CA ARG A 682 2.13 -10.80 26.03
C ARG A 682 2.15 -9.88 24.81
N PHE A 683 2.37 -8.60 25.06
CA PHE A 683 2.45 -7.58 24.04
C PHE A 683 3.60 -7.83 23.06
N SER A 684 4.77 -8.25 23.56
CA SER A 684 5.93 -8.66 22.76
C SER A 684 5.66 -9.86 21.85
N TRP A 685 4.62 -10.66 22.12
CA TRP A 685 4.22 -11.78 21.26
C TRP A 685 3.25 -11.36 20.16
N ARG A 686 2.75 -10.13 20.14
CA ARG A 686 1.81 -9.67 19.10
C ARG A 686 2.51 -9.30 17.78
N GLY A 687 3.84 -9.19 17.80
CA GLY A 687 4.69 -9.08 16.62
C GLY A 687 5.85 -10.08 16.67
N TYR A 688 6.63 -10.12 15.60
CA TYR A 688 7.84 -10.93 15.50
C TYR A 688 8.77 -10.34 14.43
N THR A 689 10.06 -10.63 14.53
CA THR A 689 11.04 -10.30 13.49
C THR A 689 11.60 -11.60 12.90
N GLY A 690 11.83 -11.61 11.59
CA GLY A 690 12.30 -12.78 10.88
C GLY A 690 12.78 -12.45 9.47
N SER A 691 13.26 -13.45 8.75
CA SER A 691 13.63 -13.35 7.33
C SER A 691 12.51 -13.86 6.43
N LEU A 692 12.57 -13.51 5.14
CA LEU A 692 11.71 -14.06 4.09
C LEU A 692 12.46 -15.10 3.25
N ASN A 693 11.67 -15.99 2.63
CA ASN A 693 12.10 -17.06 1.74
C ASN A 693 13.12 -17.98 2.44
N ASP A 694 14.29 -18.11 1.81
CA ASP A 694 15.39 -18.96 2.28
C ASP A 694 16.54 -18.13 2.88
N ALA A 695 16.35 -16.82 3.03
CA ALA A 695 17.33 -15.98 3.71
C ALA A 695 17.42 -16.35 5.20
N PRO A 696 18.62 -16.43 5.80
CA PRO A 696 18.77 -16.71 7.22
C PRO A 696 18.33 -15.51 8.07
N PHE A 697 17.85 -15.79 9.29
CA PHE A 697 17.64 -14.78 10.33
C PHE A 697 18.76 -14.87 11.37
N GLN A 698 19.41 -13.76 11.71
CA GLN A 698 20.64 -13.78 12.51
C GLN A 698 20.63 -12.81 13.69
N MET A 699 21.21 -13.26 14.81
CA MET A 699 21.50 -12.44 15.98
C MET A 699 22.93 -12.66 16.46
N ARG A 700 23.64 -11.59 16.85
CA ARG A 700 25.03 -11.62 17.32
C ARG A 700 25.15 -11.06 18.74
N TYR A 701 25.73 -11.86 19.62
CA TYR A 701 26.04 -11.53 21.00
C TYR A 701 27.56 -11.43 21.18
N THR A 702 28.00 -10.46 21.98
CA THR A 702 29.43 -10.22 22.27
C THR A 702 29.63 -10.00 23.76
N GLY A 703 30.85 -10.23 24.25
CA GLY A 703 31.16 -10.10 25.67
C GLY A 703 30.63 -11.26 26.53
N LEU A 704 30.49 -12.44 25.95
CA LEU A 704 30.16 -13.67 26.70
C LEU A 704 31.34 -14.10 27.56
N ASP A 705 31.05 -14.75 28.68
CA ASP A 705 32.04 -15.39 29.55
C ASP A 705 32.46 -16.73 28.91
N PRO A 706 33.73 -16.87 28.46
CA PRO A 706 34.21 -18.07 27.77
C PRO A 706 34.16 -19.36 28.61
N GLU A 707 34.12 -19.24 29.95
CA GLU A 707 34.11 -20.39 30.86
C GLU A 707 32.68 -20.78 31.28
N ALA A 708 31.70 -19.96 30.93
CA ALA A 708 30.31 -20.21 31.28
C ALA A 708 29.60 -21.08 30.25
N ARG A 709 28.55 -21.76 30.69
CA ARG A 709 27.60 -22.41 29.80
C ARG A 709 26.39 -21.51 29.58
N TYR A 710 25.81 -21.58 28.39
CA TYR A 710 24.66 -20.77 28.02
C TYR A 710 23.51 -21.64 27.53
N LYS A 711 22.29 -21.15 27.78
CA LYS A 711 21.06 -21.65 27.16
C LYS A 711 20.42 -20.54 26.36
N VAL A 712 19.84 -20.88 25.22
CA VAL A 712 18.92 -19.98 24.52
C VAL A 712 17.49 -20.34 24.91
N ARG A 713 16.73 -19.35 25.36
CA ARG A 713 15.27 -19.43 25.46
C ARG A 713 14.68 -18.61 24.31
N VAL A 714 13.72 -19.16 23.59
CA VAL A 714 13.16 -18.52 22.39
C VAL A 714 11.64 -18.70 22.32
N VAL A 715 10.94 -17.64 21.92
CA VAL A 715 9.51 -17.71 21.58
C VAL A 715 9.36 -17.52 20.07
N TYR A 716 8.96 -18.58 19.39
CA TYR A 716 8.68 -18.56 17.96
C TYR A 716 7.28 -18.06 17.64
N SER A 717 7.09 -17.51 16.44
CA SER A 717 5.75 -17.22 15.91
C SER A 717 4.95 -18.52 15.69
N ASP A 718 3.63 -18.44 15.80
CA ASP A 718 2.71 -19.53 15.44
C ASP A 718 2.24 -19.47 13.97
N LEU A 719 2.88 -18.63 13.14
CA LEU A 719 2.61 -18.56 11.70
C LEU A 719 3.25 -19.73 10.94
N SER A 720 2.62 -20.18 9.85
CA SER A 720 3.12 -21.27 9.00
C SER A 720 3.65 -22.47 9.81
N PRO A 721 2.84 -23.07 10.70
CA PRO A 721 3.31 -24.10 11.63
C PRO A 721 3.77 -25.40 10.94
N MET A 722 3.38 -25.58 9.68
CA MET A 722 3.81 -26.70 8.84
C MET A 722 5.27 -26.54 8.35
N VAL A 723 5.81 -25.32 8.37
CA VAL A 723 7.19 -25.03 7.96
C VAL A 723 8.11 -25.29 9.16
N ARG A 724 9.14 -26.12 8.92
CA ARG A 724 10.14 -26.45 9.95
C ARG A 724 11.22 -25.38 10.03
N ILE A 725 11.77 -25.22 11.22
CA ILE A 725 12.87 -24.30 11.50
C ILE A 725 14.06 -25.02 12.14
N ARG A 726 15.26 -24.51 11.89
CA ARG A 726 16.52 -25.01 12.48
C ARG A 726 17.29 -23.83 13.09
N LEU A 727 18.00 -24.08 14.19
CA LEU A 727 18.85 -23.09 14.85
C LEU A 727 20.28 -23.61 14.94
N GLU A 728 21.21 -22.81 14.44
CA GLU A 728 22.65 -23.05 14.54
C GLU A 728 23.35 -21.90 15.28
N ALA A 729 24.52 -22.21 15.82
CA ALA A 729 25.46 -21.28 16.41
C ALA A 729 26.77 -21.22 15.60
N ASN A 730 27.35 -20.03 15.45
CA ASN A 730 28.65 -19.77 14.80
C ASN A 730 28.90 -20.53 13.48
N GLU A 731 27.86 -20.62 12.63
CA GLU A 731 27.89 -21.32 11.34
C GLU A 731 28.22 -22.82 11.46
N GLY A 732 27.18 -23.66 11.54
CA GLY A 732 27.31 -25.13 11.48
C GLY A 732 27.26 -25.87 12.82
N ILE A 733 27.25 -25.20 13.98
CA ILE A 733 27.06 -25.86 15.28
C ILE A 733 25.57 -25.94 15.59
N GLU A 734 24.99 -27.13 15.57
CA GLU A 734 23.56 -27.30 15.81
C GLU A 734 23.16 -27.01 17.26
N VAL A 735 22.16 -26.14 17.46
CA VAL A 735 21.51 -25.90 18.76
C VAL A 735 20.21 -26.69 18.86
N HIS A 736 19.41 -26.69 17.79
CA HIS A 736 18.33 -27.67 17.61
C HIS A 736 18.14 -28.03 16.13
N PRO A 737 17.71 -29.26 15.82
CA PRO A 737 17.49 -29.71 14.44
C PRO A 737 16.24 -29.05 13.84
N TRP A 738 15.83 -29.50 12.65
CA TRP A 738 14.53 -29.14 12.08
C TRP A 738 13.38 -29.55 12.99
N ILE A 739 12.70 -28.56 13.57
CA ILE A 739 11.54 -28.75 14.44
C ILE A 739 10.33 -27.99 13.90
N HIS A 740 9.14 -28.44 14.28
CA HIS A 740 7.92 -27.63 14.14
C HIS A 740 7.84 -26.61 15.27
N LYS A 741 7.36 -25.41 14.95
CA LYS A 741 7.10 -24.36 15.94
C LYS A 741 5.90 -24.77 16.82
N PRO A 742 5.92 -24.48 18.13
CA PRO A 742 4.82 -24.84 19.02
C PRO A 742 3.56 -24.04 18.69
N VAL A 743 2.41 -24.72 18.70
CA VAL A 743 1.09 -24.11 18.54
C VAL A 743 0.19 -24.62 19.68
N PRO A 744 -0.16 -23.78 20.67
CA PRO A 744 0.12 -22.34 20.77
C PRO A 744 1.60 -22.03 21.03
N ARG A 745 2.02 -20.78 20.73
CA ARG A 745 3.38 -20.31 21.02
C ARG A 745 3.70 -20.39 22.51
N GLU A 746 4.92 -20.81 22.83
CA GLU A 746 5.44 -20.91 24.20
C GLU A 746 6.97 -20.76 24.19
N PRO A 747 7.60 -20.42 25.33
CA PRO A 747 9.06 -20.40 25.43
C PRO A 747 9.65 -21.82 25.32
N LEU A 748 10.62 -21.99 24.43
CA LEU A 748 11.43 -23.19 24.31
C LEU A 748 12.86 -22.92 24.78
N GLU A 749 13.49 -23.88 25.47
CA GLU A 749 14.87 -23.79 25.92
C GLU A 749 15.75 -24.83 25.25
N PHE A 750 16.95 -24.40 24.82
CA PHE A 750 17.96 -25.25 24.23
C PHE A 750 19.34 -24.93 24.82
N ASP A 751 20.12 -25.97 25.12
CA ASP A 751 21.52 -25.82 25.51
C ASP A 751 22.36 -25.37 24.32
N ILE A 752 23.25 -24.39 24.53
CA ILE A 752 24.22 -23.98 23.51
C ILE A 752 25.51 -24.78 23.73
N PRO A 753 26.04 -25.45 22.70
CA PRO A 753 27.31 -26.16 22.82
C PRO A 753 28.44 -25.24 23.28
N PRO A 754 29.26 -25.62 24.29
CA PRO A 754 30.30 -24.74 24.86
C PRO A 754 31.28 -24.17 23.82
N GLU A 755 31.63 -24.97 22.80
CA GLU A 755 32.47 -24.58 21.67
C GLU A 755 31.91 -23.39 20.85
N ALA A 756 30.60 -23.11 20.93
CA ALA A 756 29.99 -21.95 20.29
C ALA A 756 30.16 -20.66 21.09
N THR A 757 30.65 -20.71 22.33
CA THR A 757 30.76 -19.53 23.22
C THR A 757 32.17 -19.25 23.74
N TRP A 758 33.12 -20.19 23.56
CA TRP A 758 34.51 -20.08 24.00
C TRP A 758 35.28 -18.83 23.50
N GLY A 759 34.82 -18.23 22.40
CA GLY A 759 35.43 -17.03 21.81
C GLY A 759 34.93 -15.72 22.42
N GLY A 760 33.98 -15.76 23.36
CA GLY A 760 33.33 -14.58 23.93
C GLY A 760 32.30 -13.92 22.98
N GLU A 761 32.03 -14.53 21.83
CA GLU A 761 31.03 -14.10 20.86
C GLU A 761 30.17 -15.30 20.43
N LEU A 762 28.92 -15.03 20.08
CA LEU A 762 27.95 -16.02 19.61
C LEU A 762 27.09 -15.41 18.51
N THR A 763 27.02 -16.07 17.35
CA THR A 763 26.03 -15.77 16.31
C THR A 763 25.01 -16.90 16.27
N LEU A 764 23.76 -16.59 16.59
CA LEU A 764 22.62 -17.48 16.41
C LEU A 764 22.02 -17.26 15.01
N THR A 765 21.85 -18.34 14.25
CA THR A 765 21.27 -18.30 12.90
C THR A 765 20.09 -19.26 12.80
N TRP A 766 18.93 -18.70 12.46
CA TRP A 766 17.72 -19.46 12.19
C TRP A 766 17.53 -19.63 10.69
N TYR A 767 17.12 -20.85 10.32
CA TYR A 767 16.78 -21.21 8.96
C TYR A 767 15.34 -21.72 8.89
N ARG A 768 14.64 -21.38 7.81
CA ARG A 768 13.43 -22.07 7.35
C ARG A 768 13.84 -23.20 6.42
N GLU A 769 13.03 -24.26 6.37
CA GLU A 769 13.21 -25.32 5.38
C GLU A 769 13.22 -24.72 3.94
N PRO A 770 14.25 -25.00 3.12
CA PRO A 770 14.46 -24.30 1.85
C PRO A 770 13.50 -24.74 0.74
N GLY A 771 13.38 -23.92 -0.31
CA GLY A 771 12.68 -24.24 -1.56
C GLY A 771 11.15 -24.14 -1.52
N HIS A 772 10.59 -23.71 -0.39
CA HIS A 772 9.14 -23.56 -0.20
C HIS A 772 8.61 -22.25 -0.82
N GLY A 773 7.57 -22.37 -1.64
CA GLY A 773 6.83 -21.27 -2.29
C GLY A 773 5.90 -20.47 -1.36
N GLY A 774 4.84 -19.91 -1.95
CA GLY A 774 3.80 -19.16 -1.23
C GLY A 774 4.28 -17.81 -0.70
N SER A 775 3.88 -17.44 0.52
CA SER A 775 4.19 -16.12 1.09
C SER A 775 5.66 -15.91 1.49
N GLY A 776 6.49 -16.97 1.45
CA GLY A 776 7.91 -16.89 1.83
C GLY A 776 8.15 -16.84 3.35
N VAL A 777 7.14 -17.14 4.16
CA VAL A 777 7.18 -16.94 5.62
C VAL A 777 7.45 -18.26 6.36
N GLY A 778 7.95 -18.20 7.59
CA GLY A 778 8.14 -19.38 8.44
C GLY A 778 9.30 -19.31 9.44
N CYS A 779 10.22 -18.34 9.29
CA CYS A 779 11.36 -18.15 10.19
C CYS A 779 11.23 -16.84 10.98
N GLU A 780 10.37 -16.81 12.00
CA GLU A 780 10.14 -15.61 12.80
C GLU A 780 10.16 -15.87 14.32
N VAL A 781 10.70 -14.88 15.04
CA VAL A 781 10.95 -14.93 16.49
C VAL A 781 10.34 -13.69 17.16
N SER A 782 9.66 -13.89 18.30
CA SER A 782 9.06 -12.81 19.12
C SER A 782 9.98 -12.37 20.26
N GLU A 783 10.59 -13.31 20.99
CA GLU A 783 11.50 -13.01 22.11
C GLU A 783 12.67 -14.00 22.15
N VAL A 784 13.83 -13.51 22.59
CA VAL A 784 15.02 -14.33 22.82
C VAL A 784 15.65 -13.95 24.17
N TRP A 785 16.05 -14.97 24.93
CA TRP A 785 16.94 -14.81 26.07
C TRP A 785 18.18 -15.67 25.84
N LEU A 786 19.35 -15.08 26.11
CA LEU A 786 20.59 -15.83 26.28
C LEU A 786 20.88 -15.91 27.78
N LEU A 787 20.66 -17.08 28.36
CA LEU A 787 20.73 -17.30 29.80
C LEU A 787 22.09 -17.90 30.17
N LYS A 788 22.84 -17.21 31.05
CA LYS A 788 24.06 -17.76 31.63
C LYS A 788 23.67 -18.84 32.65
N SER A 789 24.11 -20.07 32.42
CA SER A 789 23.86 -21.17 33.36
C SER A 789 24.68 -20.97 34.62
N THR A 790 24.02 -20.87 35.77
CA THR A 790 24.66 -20.98 37.08
C THR A 790 24.88 -22.46 37.41
N LEU A 791 25.82 -23.12 36.72
CA LEU A 791 26.34 -24.38 37.24
C LEU A 791 27.35 -24.03 38.33
N THR A 792 27.02 -24.38 39.57
CA THR A 792 28.04 -24.58 40.61
C THR A 792 29.11 -25.51 40.01
N PRO A 793 30.40 -25.15 40.01
CA PRO A 793 31.44 -26.05 39.54
C PRO A 793 31.33 -27.38 40.31
N LEU A 794 31.25 -28.49 39.58
CA LEU A 794 31.27 -29.84 40.14
C LEU A 794 32.54 -30.09 40.97
#